data_AF-A0A7S2AI41-F1
#
_entry.id   AF-A0A7S2AI41-F1
#
_cell.length_a   1.000
_cell.length_b   1.000
_cell.length_c   1.000
_cell.angle_alpha   90.00
_cell.angle_beta   90.00
_cell.angle_gamma   90.00
#
_symmetry.space_group_name_H-M   'P 1'
#
loop_
_entity.id
_entity.type
_entity.pdbx_description
1 polymer ?
#
loop_
_entity_poly.entity_id
_entity_poly.type
_entity_poly.pdbx_seq_one_letter_code
_entity_poly.pdbx_strand_id
1 'polypeptide(L)'
;GASRYGSTQRSDEHADAIYLRQEDASDCSSSNTPKTVEWPRVVLKVGLAASVLFAGMYKIQYSGHIATSATESLLSGPVGSVSNKEVQVKVYSSDYYMEGDLTAMSYPFLAAGLLAEPQRSTTIEASIDYDRFTECLYDIVLEVGGGPWDETPGVIAAKNFNPSGSMATGNTTGKMATTVVFPSPGTYGCTLLCEAGKSSGMTMRLTKKITVYYIRRELRNLRTEDRLDFLYCFEKMMHLSPDLGKKMYGPNFKSLQEFEIMHLDGAGKRHADHFHDGMGFTTQHMAMSSEFELSMQTIKPHISLPYWDYTIDGYNIKSASKITGRPDDERSLFIRSELFTAMWFGNTNSESNVVTEGPFAYQEIPRSYKNFTVRSAYGFLRAPWNINPNKYVTRYHKVCGSKVDPDSDGDPGALQWPKCSAHFSVTNTAFYDDWYTWAMNIGYQPHGPVHSWIGGVGGMCETAWDALYADGMISADILTTIKYYAFVLLKNMWRDYIINPPKYCSPDTNVSQCMWVCTDGHLNNTYVTAFFIDTIGLSGDDPHFDQIVNRVLCETPYWPGDQLEAASPVDISFWPIHPTIERLLQYKDLVRPFTDNRWPENITTLPVCNYDTTSKCLGHNAYDLTKFKGTFYNATLGAYTKRSVSNEELRNKINPVVDYSNPFIFDKFEWTHCEGVDAFRPVDASLIKTSNSSLS
;
A
#
# COMPACT_ATOMS: atom_id res chain seq x y z
N GLY A 1 -5.30 -2.65 59.47
CA GLY A 1 -4.06 -3.18 60.08
C GLY A 1 -2.90 -2.39 59.54
N ALA A 2 -2.15 -1.75 60.44
CA ALA A 2 -0.90 -1.03 60.20
C ALA A 2 0.17 -1.98 59.60
N SER A 3 1.14 -1.52 58.80
CA SER A 3 2.33 -0.85 59.31
C SER A 3 3.10 -0.04 58.25
N ARG A 4 3.66 1.08 58.71
CA ARG A 4 4.76 1.85 58.10
C ARG A 4 6.11 1.22 58.50
N TYR A 5 7.17 1.41 57.69
CA TYR A 5 8.42 2.12 58.06
C TYR A 5 9.48 1.96 56.94
N GLY A 6 10.24 3.03 56.67
CA GLY A 6 11.46 2.95 55.85
C GLY A 6 11.82 4.25 55.14
N SER A 7 12.26 5.25 55.90
CA SER A 7 12.94 6.46 55.40
C SER A 7 14.47 6.28 55.44
N THR A 8 15.18 6.69 54.39
CA THR A 8 16.59 7.12 54.49
C THR A 8 16.84 8.32 53.56
N GLN A 9 17.63 9.26 54.08
CA GLN A 9 17.96 10.60 53.58
C GLN A 9 19.19 10.63 52.65
N ARG A 10 19.22 11.70 51.82
CA ARG A 10 20.37 12.50 51.29
C ARG A 10 21.40 11.76 50.41
N SER A 11 21.99 12.36 49.38
CA SER A 11 22.38 13.76 49.11
C SER A 11 22.57 14.02 47.61
N ASP A 12 22.28 15.26 47.20
CA ASP A 12 22.92 16.14 46.19
C ASP A 12 23.93 15.54 45.20
N GLU A 13 23.75 15.85 43.89
CA GLU A 13 24.77 16.49 43.04
C GLU A 13 24.19 16.94 41.66
N HIS A 14 24.37 18.24 41.40
CA HIS A 14 24.53 18.96 40.12
C HIS A 14 23.61 18.70 38.91
N ALA A 15 22.71 19.67 38.65
CA ALA A 15 22.24 20.01 37.32
C ALA A 15 22.48 21.51 37.06
N ASP A 16 23.41 21.80 36.15
CA ASP A 16 23.70 23.15 35.68
C ASP A 16 22.54 23.72 34.89
N ALA A 17 22.03 24.86 35.37
CA ALA A 17 21.10 25.73 34.69
C ALA A 17 21.88 26.79 33.91
N ILE A 18 21.73 26.82 32.59
CA ILE A 18 22.15 27.97 31.77
C ILE A 18 20.90 28.78 31.45
N TYR A 19 20.75 29.87 32.20
CA TYR A 19 20.00 31.07 31.81
C TYR A 19 20.85 31.90 30.84
N LEU A 20 20.19 32.66 29.95
CA LEU A 20 20.57 33.93 29.28
C LEU A 20 19.83 33.95 27.92
N ARG A 21 19.14 34.99 27.45
CA ARG A 21 18.75 36.31 27.96
C ARG A 21 17.74 36.84 26.92
N GLN A 22 16.68 37.50 27.38
CA GLN A 22 15.90 38.44 26.59
C GLN A 22 16.78 39.63 26.17
N GLU A 23 16.71 40.05 24.92
CA GLU A 23 16.96 41.43 24.52
C GLU A 23 15.86 41.88 23.55
N ASP A 24 15.21 42.97 23.93
CA ASP A 24 14.31 43.77 23.12
C ASP A 24 15.08 44.47 22.00
N ALA A 25 14.49 44.52 20.80
CA ALA A 25 14.78 45.56 19.82
C ALA A 25 13.51 45.91 19.06
N SER A 26 13.06 47.13 19.35
CA SER A 26 11.95 47.86 18.76
C SER A 26 12.18 48.24 17.29
N ASP A 27 11.04 48.41 16.61
CA ASP A 27 10.78 49.38 15.54
C ASP A 27 11.27 49.08 14.12
N CYS A 28 10.32 48.67 13.27
CA CYS A 28 10.29 49.02 11.84
C CYS A 28 8.83 48.95 11.36
N SER A 29 8.14 50.09 11.47
CA SER A 29 6.95 50.39 10.68
C SER A 29 7.33 50.58 9.21
N SER A 30 6.79 49.75 8.32
CA SER A 30 6.46 50.21 6.96
C SER A 30 5.38 49.33 6.35
N SER A 31 4.38 50.04 5.85
CA SER A 31 3.22 49.59 5.10
C SER A 31 3.56 48.64 3.95
N ASN A 32 2.88 47.50 3.90
CA ASN A 32 2.52 46.86 2.63
C ASN A 32 1.18 46.16 2.82
N THR A 33 0.17 46.70 2.15
CA THR A 33 -1.14 46.09 1.91
C THR A 33 -0.97 44.67 1.33
N PRO A 34 -1.63 43.63 1.88
CA PRO A 34 -1.63 42.33 1.24
C PRO A 34 -2.44 42.43 -0.06
N LYS A 35 -1.78 42.12 -1.18
CA LYS A 35 -2.49 41.83 -2.43
C LYS A 35 -3.32 40.57 -2.20
N THR A 36 -4.60 40.65 -2.53
CA THR A 36 -5.53 39.52 -2.63
C THR A 36 -4.90 38.42 -3.48
N VAL A 37 -4.69 37.25 -2.86
CA VAL A 37 -4.31 36.02 -3.55
C VAL A 37 -5.60 35.41 -4.10
N GLU A 38 -5.77 35.45 -5.42
CA GLU A 38 -6.81 34.69 -6.09
C GLU A 38 -6.44 33.19 -6.07
N TRP A 39 -7.32 32.38 -5.49
CA TRP A 39 -7.29 30.93 -5.59
C TRP A 39 -7.65 30.51 -7.03
N PRO A 40 -6.89 29.63 -7.70
CA PRO A 40 -7.32 29.12 -9.00
C PRO A 40 -8.51 28.19 -8.80
N ARG A 41 -9.70 28.67 -9.14
CA ARG A 41 -10.86 27.83 -9.40
C ARG A 41 -10.50 26.87 -10.53
N VAL A 42 -10.33 25.58 -10.24
CA VAL A 42 -10.28 24.54 -11.26
C VAL A 42 -11.71 24.33 -11.77
N VAL A 43 -12.13 25.22 -12.66
CA VAL A 43 -13.30 25.02 -13.51
C VAL A 43 -12.85 24.13 -14.66
N LEU A 44 -13.44 22.94 -14.77
CA LEU A 44 -13.33 22.07 -15.93
C LEU A 44 -13.71 22.88 -17.19
N LYS A 45 -12.73 23.28 -17.99
CA LYS A 45 -12.95 23.81 -19.35
C LYS A 45 -12.23 22.94 -20.36
N VAL A 46 -13.03 22.22 -21.13
CA VAL A 46 -12.66 21.50 -22.35
C VAL A 46 -12.21 22.51 -23.41
N GLY A 47 -11.03 22.32 -24.03
CA GLY A 47 -10.64 23.10 -25.22
C GLY A 47 -9.19 22.99 -25.69
N LEU A 48 -8.98 22.18 -26.74
CA LEU A 48 -8.02 22.23 -27.86
C LEU A 48 -6.62 22.90 -27.76
N ALA A 49 -5.60 22.05 -27.98
CA ALA A 49 -4.47 22.14 -28.92
C ALA A 49 -3.63 23.42 -29.09
N ALA A 50 -2.30 23.30 -28.91
CA ALA A 50 -1.28 23.62 -29.94
C ALA A 50 0.15 23.22 -29.49
N SER A 51 0.88 22.59 -30.40
CA SER A 51 2.26 22.11 -30.28
C SER A 51 3.28 23.23 -30.55
N VAL A 52 4.40 23.27 -29.81
CA VAL A 52 5.67 23.87 -30.30
C VAL A 52 6.87 23.09 -29.73
N LEU A 53 7.75 22.67 -30.65
CA LEU A 53 9.06 22.04 -30.48
C LEU A 53 10.07 22.93 -29.75
N PHE A 54 10.95 22.34 -28.93
CA PHE A 54 12.37 22.70 -28.93
C PHE A 54 13.25 21.54 -28.43
N ALA A 55 14.34 21.33 -29.16
CA ALA A 55 15.28 20.23 -29.03
C ALA A 55 16.52 20.60 -28.20
N GLY A 56 17.10 19.60 -27.53
CA GLY A 56 18.53 19.45 -27.36
C GLY A 56 19.11 19.84 -25.99
N MET A 57 19.55 18.84 -25.21
CA MET A 57 20.98 18.54 -25.03
C MET A 57 21.18 17.29 -24.16
N TYR A 58 22.01 16.38 -24.68
CA TYR A 58 22.40 15.09 -24.11
C TYR A 58 23.20 15.22 -22.81
N LYS A 59 22.97 14.31 -21.86
CA LYS A 59 23.99 13.91 -20.87
C LYS A 59 23.96 12.39 -20.71
N ILE A 60 25.11 11.80 -20.95
CA ILE A 60 25.40 10.36 -21.00
C ILE A 60 25.29 9.79 -19.58
N GLN A 61 24.48 8.73 -19.41
CA GLN A 61 24.46 7.94 -18.19
C GLN A 61 24.55 6.45 -18.57
N TYR A 62 25.60 5.80 -18.05
CA TYR A 62 25.94 4.41 -18.29
C TYR A 62 24.88 3.47 -17.68
N SER A 63 24.12 2.76 -18.52
CA SER A 63 23.32 1.60 -18.12
C SER A 63 24.13 0.33 -18.35
N GLY A 64 24.63 -0.26 -17.25
CA GLY A 64 25.17 -1.62 -17.26
C GLY A 64 24.02 -2.63 -17.41
N HIS A 65 23.58 -2.88 -18.63
CA HIS A 65 22.68 -4.00 -18.92
C HIS A 65 23.49 -5.31 -18.88
N ILE A 66 23.16 -6.19 -17.93
CA ILE A 66 23.52 -7.60 -18.03
C ILE A 66 22.63 -8.18 -19.12
N ALA A 67 23.16 -8.20 -20.34
CA ALA A 67 22.61 -9.04 -21.39
C ALA A 67 22.70 -10.50 -20.93
N THR A 68 21.57 -11.19 -20.93
CA THR A 68 21.49 -12.64 -20.73
C THR A 68 22.04 -13.36 -21.96
N SER A 69 23.36 -13.32 -22.16
CA SER A 69 24.03 -14.24 -23.07
C SER A 69 24.22 -15.57 -22.33
N ALA A 70 23.59 -16.64 -22.81
CA ALA A 70 23.97 -17.99 -22.45
C ALA A 70 25.46 -18.17 -22.81
N THR A 71 26.33 -18.33 -21.82
CA THR A 71 27.72 -18.69 -22.06
C THR A 71 27.79 -20.18 -22.37
N GLU A 72 27.91 -20.51 -23.65
CA GLU A 72 28.27 -21.83 -24.13
C GLU A 72 29.78 -22.04 -23.91
N SER A 73 30.17 -22.95 -23.00
CA SER A 73 31.52 -23.52 -23.02
C SER A 73 31.43 -24.98 -23.47
N LEU A 74 31.70 -25.18 -24.76
CA LEU A 74 31.94 -26.50 -25.35
C LEU A 74 33.35 -26.96 -24.95
N LEU A 75 33.45 -27.86 -23.98
CA LEU A 75 34.68 -28.63 -23.76
C LEU A 75 34.73 -29.76 -24.81
N SER A 76 35.81 -29.75 -25.59
CA SER A 76 36.07 -30.60 -26.74
C SER A 76 36.20 -32.08 -26.39
N GLY A 77 35.33 -32.90 -26.99
CA GLY A 77 35.46 -34.35 -27.18
C GLY A 77 34.58 -34.76 -28.39
N PRO A 78 34.86 -35.89 -29.07
CA PRO A 78 34.12 -36.28 -30.27
C PRO A 78 32.74 -36.81 -29.87
N VAL A 79 31.79 -35.90 -29.67
CA VAL A 79 30.41 -36.19 -29.26
C VAL A 79 29.50 -35.31 -30.10
N GLY A 80 28.51 -35.92 -30.77
CA GLY A 80 27.54 -35.20 -31.60
C GLY A 80 26.90 -34.06 -30.81
N SER A 81 26.85 -32.86 -31.39
CA SER A 81 26.23 -31.71 -30.76
C SER A 81 24.72 -31.93 -30.64
N VAL A 82 24.22 -32.20 -29.43
CA VAL A 82 22.79 -32.17 -29.14
C VAL A 82 22.36 -30.71 -29.05
N SER A 83 21.40 -30.31 -29.88
CA SER A 83 20.88 -28.94 -29.90
C SER A 83 19.93 -28.69 -28.72
N ASN A 84 19.81 -27.43 -28.28
CA ASN A 84 18.83 -26.96 -27.28
C ASN A 84 17.35 -27.30 -27.60
N LYS A 85 17.04 -27.86 -28.77
CA LYS A 85 15.68 -28.32 -29.14
C LYS A 85 15.32 -29.69 -28.55
N GLU A 86 16.29 -30.46 -28.05
CA GLU A 86 16.06 -31.83 -27.56
C GLU A 86 15.74 -31.93 -26.06
N VAL A 87 15.93 -30.85 -25.27
CA VAL A 87 15.64 -30.81 -23.83
C VAL A 87 14.89 -29.56 -23.41
N GLN A 88 13.69 -29.74 -22.86
CA GLN A 88 12.88 -28.68 -22.27
C GLN A 88 12.88 -28.81 -20.75
N VAL A 89 13.20 -27.73 -20.05
CA VAL A 89 13.08 -27.67 -18.59
C VAL A 89 11.90 -26.77 -18.26
N LYS A 90 11.00 -27.29 -17.44
CA LYS A 90 9.86 -26.55 -16.89
C LYS A 90 9.88 -26.63 -15.38
N VAL A 91 9.52 -25.52 -14.75
CA VAL A 91 9.40 -25.35 -13.31
C VAL A 91 7.94 -25.04 -13.01
N TYR A 92 7.38 -25.70 -12.01
CA TYR A 92 6.01 -25.44 -11.55
C TYR A 92 5.84 -25.84 -10.09
N SER A 93 4.95 -25.14 -9.39
CA SER A 93 4.46 -25.60 -8.09
C SER A 93 3.22 -26.47 -8.27
N SER A 94 3.05 -27.47 -7.41
CA SER A 94 1.79 -28.22 -7.29
C SER A 94 0.62 -27.33 -6.89
N ASP A 95 0.93 -26.25 -6.17
CA ASP A 95 -0.02 -25.38 -5.51
C ASP A 95 -0.70 -24.42 -6.48
N TYR A 96 0.03 -23.98 -7.51
CA TYR A 96 -0.40 -22.99 -8.50
C TYR A 96 0.03 -23.43 -9.91
N TYR A 97 -0.34 -24.66 -10.26
CA TYR A 97 0.03 -25.28 -11.55
C TYR A 97 -0.54 -24.47 -12.73
N MET A 98 0.32 -24.13 -13.70
CA MET A 98 0.06 -23.25 -14.86
C MET A 98 -0.01 -21.74 -14.62
N GLU A 99 -0.22 -21.26 -13.39
CA GLU A 99 -0.25 -19.80 -13.13
C GLU A 99 1.12 -19.13 -13.33
N GLY A 100 2.21 -19.86 -13.04
CA GLY A 100 3.57 -19.33 -13.18
C GLY A 100 3.93 -18.95 -14.61
N ASP A 101 3.40 -19.66 -15.62
CA ASP A 101 3.66 -19.33 -17.03
C ASP A 101 2.95 -18.03 -17.43
N LEU A 102 1.67 -17.90 -17.07
CA LEU A 102 0.88 -16.69 -17.33
C LEU A 102 1.46 -15.48 -16.61
N THR A 103 1.85 -15.66 -15.34
CA THR A 103 2.53 -14.65 -14.54
C THR A 103 3.83 -14.21 -15.22
N ALA A 104 4.70 -15.17 -15.58
CA ALA A 104 5.97 -14.85 -16.23
C ALA A 104 5.79 -14.12 -17.57
N MET A 105 4.78 -14.47 -18.35
CA MET A 105 4.47 -13.78 -19.61
C MET A 105 4.03 -12.33 -19.43
N SER A 106 3.60 -11.93 -18.24
CA SER A 106 3.22 -10.54 -17.94
C SER A 106 4.43 -9.62 -17.69
N TYR A 107 5.64 -10.16 -17.55
CA TYR A 107 6.85 -9.38 -17.27
C TYR A 107 7.91 -9.57 -18.36
N PRO A 108 8.51 -8.49 -18.88
CA PRO A 108 9.47 -8.59 -19.98
C PRO A 108 10.79 -9.29 -19.59
N PHE A 109 11.13 -9.30 -18.30
CA PHE A 109 12.38 -9.86 -17.76
C PHE A 109 12.25 -11.33 -17.28
N LEU A 110 11.05 -11.91 -17.30
CA LEU A 110 10.83 -13.29 -16.87
C LEU A 110 10.80 -14.26 -18.06
N ALA A 111 11.28 -15.48 -17.82
CA ALA A 111 11.17 -16.59 -18.76
C ALA A 111 10.00 -17.50 -18.36
N ALA A 112 9.05 -17.70 -19.29
CA ALA A 112 7.97 -18.66 -19.12
C ALA A 112 8.53 -20.06 -18.82
N GLY A 113 7.88 -20.79 -17.91
CA GLY A 113 8.32 -22.11 -17.48
C GLY A 113 9.51 -22.14 -16.53
N LEU A 114 10.07 -20.99 -16.11
CA LEU A 114 11.24 -20.92 -15.23
C LEU A 114 11.02 -20.02 -14.00
N LEU A 115 9.77 -19.72 -13.67
CA LEU A 115 9.37 -18.98 -12.48
C LEU A 115 9.01 -19.94 -11.34
N ALA A 116 9.53 -19.66 -10.15
CA ALA A 116 9.19 -20.38 -8.92
C ALA A 116 8.89 -19.39 -7.78
N GLU A 117 8.28 -19.92 -6.72
CA GLU A 117 8.03 -19.19 -5.48
C GLU A 117 8.94 -19.70 -4.36
N PRO A 118 9.47 -18.81 -3.51
CA PRO A 118 10.25 -19.23 -2.36
C PRO A 118 9.38 -19.99 -1.37
N GLN A 119 9.97 -20.96 -0.67
CA GLN A 119 9.37 -21.72 0.43
C GLN A 119 8.14 -22.55 0.02
N ARG A 120 7.91 -22.70 -1.29
CA ARG A 120 6.92 -23.61 -1.86
C ARG A 120 7.59 -24.80 -2.52
N SER A 121 6.93 -25.95 -2.43
CA SER A 121 7.32 -27.15 -3.17
C SER A 121 7.28 -26.86 -4.67
N THR A 122 8.43 -27.02 -5.32
CA THR A 122 8.63 -26.69 -6.72
C THR A 122 9.18 -27.90 -7.46
N THR A 123 8.43 -28.38 -8.44
CA THR A 123 8.86 -29.45 -9.34
C THR A 123 9.66 -28.86 -10.49
N ILE A 124 10.84 -29.43 -10.73
CA ILE A 124 11.67 -29.18 -11.91
C ILE A 124 11.52 -30.40 -12.80
N GLU A 125 10.86 -30.24 -13.94
CA GLU A 125 10.65 -31.28 -14.95
C GLU A 125 11.59 -31.03 -16.13
N ALA A 126 12.38 -32.03 -16.50
CA ALA A 126 13.12 -32.09 -17.74
C ALA A 126 12.44 -33.08 -18.70
N SER A 127 11.98 -32.59 -19.85
CA SER A 127 11.53 -33.41 -20.98
C SER A 127 12.69 -33.61 -21.94
N ILE A 128 13.12 -34.87 -22.10
CA ILE A 128 14.32 -35.28 -22.84
C ILE A 128 13.95 -36.43 -23.79
N ASP A 129 14.64 -36.55 -24.91
CA ASP A 129 14.54 -37.73 -25.80
C ASP A 129 14.95 -39.02 -25.04
N TYR A 130 13.94 -39.78 -24.63
CA TYR A 130 14.07 -41.00 -23.81
C TYR A 130 14.92 -42.09 -24.48
N ASP A 131 14.95 -42.12 -25.82
CA ASP A 131 15.68 -43.12 -26.57
C ASP A 131 17.20 -42.94 -26.44
N ARG A 132 17.64 -41.80 -25.89
CA ARG A 132 19.06 -41.45 -25.69
C ARG A 132 19.47 -41.40 -24.22
N PHE A 133 18.64 -40.84 -23.33
CA PHE A 133 19.02 -40.55 -21.95
C PHE A 133 18.06 -41.22 -20.94
N THR A 134 18.62 -41.94 -19.97
CA THR A 134 17.84 -42.67 -18.94
C THR A 134 17.93 -42.05 -17.55
N GLU A 135 18.96 -41.25 -17.29
CA GLU A 135 19.21 -40.59 -16.01
C GLU A 135 19.90 -39.24 -16.23
N CYS A 136 19.54 -38.25 -15.42
CA CYS A 136 20.22 -36.96 -15.35
C CYS A 136 20.54 -36.61 -13.91
N LEU A 137 21.79 -36.22 -13.65
CA LEU A 137 22.16 -35.57 -12.40
C LEU A 137 21.74 -34.10 -12.45
N TYR A 138 21.27 -33.56 -11.34
CA TYR A 138 21.01 -32.12 -11.20
C TYR A 138 21.84 -31.53 -10.06
N ASP A 139 22.18 -30.25 -10.21
CA ASP A 139 22.85 -29.40 -9.23
C ASP A 139 22.25 -28.00 -9.33
N ILE A 140 21.84 -27.41 -8.20
CA ILE A 140 21.19 -26.10 -8.18
C ILE A 140 21.94 -25.20 -7.22
N VAL A 141 22.45 -24.09 -7.75
CA VAL A 141 23.21 -23.12 -6.96
C VAL A 141 22.60 -21.73 -7.07
N LEU A 142 22.64 -20.96 -5.99
CA LEU A 142 22.31 -19.54 -6.02
C LEU A 142 23.34 -18.80 -6.88
N GLU A 143 22.88 -18.06 -7.89
CA GLU A 143 23.73 -17.11 -8.62
C GLU A 143 23.72 -15.75 -7.93
N VAL A 144 22.52 -15.21 -7.68
CA VAL A 144 22.28 -13.92 -7.01
C VAL A 144 20.95 -13.96 -6.25
N GLY A 145 20.84 -13.24 -5.15
CA GLY A 145 19.63 -13.21 -4.32
C GLY A 145 19.92 -13.53 -2.86
N GLY A 146 18.97 -14.16 -2.17
CA GLY A 146 19.08 -14.32 -0.71
C GLY A 146 18.74 -13.02 0.02
N GLY A 147 19.32 -12.82 1.21
CA GLY A 147 19.16 -11.58 1.96
C GLY A 147 18.40 -11.77 3.27
N PRO A 148 17.42 -10.91 3.62
CA PRO A 148 16.84 -10.88 4.97
C PRO A 148 16.13 -12.19 5.38
N TRP A 149 15.72 -13.03 4.43
CA TRP A 149 15.12 -14.34 4.71
C TRP A 149 16.12 -15.35 5.29
N ASP A 150 17.43 -15.17 5.04
CA ASP A 150 18.47 -16.07 5.56
C ASP A 150 18.55 -16.06 7.09
N GLU A 151 17.97 -15.03 7.73
CA GLU A 151 17.87 -14.87 9.19
C GLU A 151 16.56 -15.44 9.77
N THR A 152 15.68 -15.99 8.93
CA THR A 152 14.37 -16.51 9.36
C THR A 152 14.54 -17.92 9.95
N PRO A 153 14.06 -18.19 11.18
CA PRO A 153 14.14 -19.51 11.78
C PRO A 153 13.48 -20.59 10.89
N GLY A 154 14.21 -21.68 10.64
CA GLY A 154 13.74 -22.79 9.80
C GLY A 154 13.97 -22.60 8.30
N VAL A 155 14.42 -21.43 7.85
CA VAL A 155 14.82 -21.20 6.46
C VAL A 155 16.30 -21.54 6.28
N ILE A 156 16.61 -22.33 5.24
CA ILE A 156 18.00 -22.57 4.84
C ILE A 156 18.53 -21.29 4.19
N ALA A 157 19.63 -20.74 4.68
CA ALA A 157 20.24 -19.57 4.05
C ALA A 157 20.56 -19.84 2.57
N ALA A 158 20.23 -18.90 1.67
CA ALA A 158 20.28 -19.11 0.24
C ALA A 158 21.67 -19.51 -0.28
N LYS A 159 22.73 -18.94 0.30
CA LYS A 159 24.13 -19.30 0.00
C LYS A 159 24.49 -20.75 0.33
N ASN A 160 23.75 -21.38 1.25
CA ASN A 160 23.94 -22.77 1.67
C ASN A 160 22.99 -23.73 0.94
N PHE A 161 22.09 -23.21 0.10
CA PHE A 161 21.16 -24.02 -0.67
C PHE A 161 21.85 -24.55 -1.93
N ASN A 162 22.21 -25.83 -1.89
CA ASN A 162 22.80 -26.54 -3.00
C ASN A 162 22.24 -27.97 -3.15
N PRO A 163 20.94 -28.12 -3.47
CA PRO A 163 20.38 -29.45 -3.68
C PRO A 163 20.96 -30.06 -4.97
N SER A 164 21.42 -31.30 -4.86
CA SER A 164 21.87 -32.12 -5.97
C SER A 164 21.35 -33.55 -5.82
N GLY A 165 21.25 -34.26 -6.94
CA GLY A 165 20.73 -35.62 -6.96
C GLY A 165 20.59 -36.16 -8.37
N SER A 166 19.91 -37.30 -8.52
CA SER A 166 19.55 -37.82 -9.84
C SER A 166 18.04 -37.75 -10.08
N MET A 167 17.67 -37.47 -11.33
CA MET A 167 16.33 -37.62 -11.85
C MET A 167 16.33 -38.83 -12.78
N ALA A 168 15.48 -39.80 -12.46
CA ALA A 168 15.26 -40.97 -13.29
C ALA A 168 13.89 -40.90 -13.95
N THR A 169 13.77 -41.53 -15.11
CA THR A 169 12.54 -41.54 -15.88
C THR A 169 11.46 -42.39 -15.20
N GLY A 170 10.33 -41.77 -14.87
CA GLY A 170 9.15 -42.48 -14.38
C GLY A 170 8.31 -42.98 -15.55
N ASN A 171 8.69 -44.11 -16.17
CA ASN A 171 7.99 -44.80 -17.27
C ASN A 171 7.83 -44.02 -18.61
N THR A 172 8.32 -44.63 -19.69
CA THR A 172 8.02 -44.48 -21.15
C THR A 172 7.75 -43.10 -21.78
N THR A 173 7.89 -41.97 -21.07
CA THR A 173 7.44 -40.65 -21.52
C THR A 173 8.56 -39.62 -21.71
N GLY A 174 9.83 -39.98 -21.48
CA GLY A 174 10.95 -39.04 -21.62
C GLY A 174 10.97 -37.89 -20.60
N LYS A 175 10.13 -37.96 -19.57
CA LYS A 175 10.05 -36.95 -18.52
C LYS A 175 10.77 -37.41 -17.26
N MET A 176 11.57 -36.50 -16.72
CA MET A 176 12.35 -36.65 -15.50
C MET A 176 12.03 -35.49 -14.59
N ALA A 177 11.80 -35.72 -13.30
CA ALA A 177 11.46 -34.64 -12.38
C ALA A 177 12.10 -34.81 -11.01
N THR A 178 12.41 -33.68 -10.38
CA THR A 178 12.76 -33.59 -8.96
C THR A 178 11.95 -32.48 -8.31
N THR A 179 11.85 -32.50 -6.99
CA THR A 179 11.16 -31.47 -6.22
C THR A 179 12.14 -30.80 -5.26
N VAL A 180 12.13 -29.47 -5.25
CA VAL A 180 12.97 -28.63 -4.38
C VAL A 180 12.13 -27.53 -3.75
N VAL A 181 12.63 -26.94 -2.65
CA VAL A 181 12.02 -25.79 -1.99
C VAL A 181 13.06 -24.67 -1.98
N PHE A 182 12.87 -23.65 -2.82
CA PHE A 182 13.80 -22.52 -2.89
C PHE A 182 13.73 -21.69 -1.61
N PRO A 183 14.86 -21.28 -1.03
CA PRO A 183 14.83 -20.65 0.29
C PRO A 183 14.33 -19.20 0.27
N SER A 184 14.56 -18.47 -0.82
CA SER A 184 14.28 -17.04 -0.88
C SER A 184 14.31 -16.52 -2.33
N PRO A 185 13.88 -15.26 -2.56
CA PRO A 185 13.97 -14.64 -3.88
C PRO A 185 15.40 -14.57 -4.42
N GLY A 186 15.54 -14.78 -5.73
CA GLY A 186 16.84 -14.83 -6.40
C GLY A 186 16.80 -15.47 -7.78
N THR A 187 17.98 -15.62 -8.36
CA THR A 187 18.22 -16.41 -9.57
C THR A 187 19.09 -17.60 -9.21
N TYR A 188 18.62 -18.79 -9.56
CA TYR A 188 19.28 -20.06 -9.28
C TYR A 188 19.67 -20.75 -10.58
N GLY A 189 20.94 -21.11 -10.71
CA GLY A 189 21.43 -21.89 -11.84
C GLY A 189 21.14 -23.36 -11.59
N CYS A 190 20.27 -23.97 -12.40
CA CYS A 190 20.01 -25.40 -12.41
C CYS A 190 20.81 -26.06 -13.53
N THR A 191 21.82 -26.84 -13.16
CA THR A 191 22.64 -27.61 -14.10
C THR A 191 22.17 -29.05 -14.14
N LEU A 192 21.85 -29.54 -15.34
CA LEU A 192 21.55 -30.93 -15.64
C LEU A 192 22.74 -31.56 -16.35
N LEU A 193 23.17 -32.74 -15.89
CA LEU A 193 24.16 -33.58 -16.53
C LEU A 193 23.52 -34.94 -16.84
N CYS A 194 23.21 -35.18 -18.12
CA CYS A 194 22.56 -36.40 -18.57
C CYS A 194 23.56 -37.30 -19.28
N GLU A 195 23.60 -38.57 -18.91
CA GLU A 195 24.43 -39.58 -19.56
C GLU A 195 23.55 -40.46 -20.44
N ALA A 196 23.95 -40.62 -21.69
CA ALA A 196 23.28 -41.54 -22.59
C ALA A 196 23.64 -42.99 -22.23
N GLY A 197 22.73 -43.94 -22.52
CA GLY A 197 22.91 -45.35 -22.17
C GLY A 197 24.31 -45.89 -22.54
N LYS A 198 24.82 -46.84 -21.73
CA LYS A 198 26.23 -47.34 -21.66
C LYS A 198 26.95 -47.63 -23.00
N SER A 199 26.24 -47.72 -24.11
CA SER A 199 26.77 -48.02 -25.46
C SER A 199 27.20 -46.79 -26.27
N SER A 200 26.79 -45.56 -25.91
CA SER A 200 27.03 -44.35 -26.74
C SER A 200 28.12 -43.42 -26.22
N GLY A 201 28.41 -43.42 -24.91
CA GLY A 201 29.40 -42.54 -24.28
C GLY A 201 29.08 -41.04 -24.37
N MET A 202 27.86 -40.69 -24.75
CA MET A 202 27.43 -39.31 -24.94
C MET A 202 26.99 -38.70 -23.60
N THR A 203 27.53 -37.53 -23.28
CA THR A 203 27.11 -36.73 -22.12
C THR A 203 26.56 -35.39 -22.58
N MET A 204 25.50 -34.94 -21.93
CA MET A 204 24.88 -33.64 -22.18
C MET A 204 24.89 -32.83 -20.90
N ARG A 205 25.36 -31.59 -20.97
CA ARG A 205 25.29 -30.62 -19.88
C ARG A 205 24.41 -29.44 -20.29
N LEU A 206 23.41 -29.12 -19.48
CA LEU A 206 22.49 -28.01 -19.70
C LEU A 206 22.36 -27.18 -18.44
N THR A 207 22.52 -25.86 -18.51
CA THR A 207 22.25 -24.97 -17.38
C THR A 207 21.09 -24.04 -17.71
N LYS A 208 20.08 -23.97 -16.84
CA LYS A 208 18.93 -23.07 -16.92
C LYS A 208 18.87 -22.18 -15.69
N LYS A 209 18.44 -20.93 -15.86
CA LYS A 209 18.23 -19.99 -14.77
C LYS A 209 16.79 -20.06 -14.32
N ILE A 210 16.57 -20.42 -13.07
CA ILE A 210 15.26 -20.41 -12.42
C ILE A 210 15.17 -19.11 -11.62
N THR A 211 14.13 -18.32 -11.87
CA THR A 211 13.90 -17.07 -11.18
C THR A 211 12.86 -17.27 -10.10
N VAL A 212 13.13 -16.77 -8.90
CA VAL A 212 12.31 -16.98 -7.70
C VAL A 212 11.82 -15.64 -7.18
N TYR A 213 10.49 -15.48 -7.09
CA TYR A 213 9.81 -14.29 -6.57
C TYR A 213 8.62 -14.69 -5.69
N TYR A 214 8.29 -13.87 -4.69
CA TYR A 214 6.95 -13.95 -4.08
C TYR A 214 5.90 -13.48 -5.09
N ILE A 215 4.76 -14.16 -5.18
CA ILE A 215 3.70 -13.79 -6.13
C ILE A 215 2.47 -13.29 -5.37
N ARG A 216 2.23 -11.98 -5.42
CA ARG A 216 1.05 -11.35 -4.84
C ARG A 216 -0.17 -11.66 -5.70
N ARG A 217 -1.24 -12.14 -5.05
CA ARG A 217 -2.48 -12.62 -5.69
C ARG A 217 -3.69 -11.88 -5.15
N GLU A 218 -4.75 -11.83 -5.95
CA GLU A 218 -6.03 -11.28 -5.53
C GLU A 218 -6.62 -12.12 -4.38
N LEU A 219 -7.20 -11.48 -3.37
CA LEU A 219 -7.73 -12.15 -2.16
C LEU A 219 -8.60 -13.38 -2.47
N ARG A 220 -9.53 -13.27 -3.41
CA ARG A 220 -10.52 -14.30 -3.77
C ARG A 220 -9.93 -15.43 -4.61
N ASN A 221 -8.73 -15.24 -5.15
CA ASN A 221 -7.97 -16.26 -5.87
C ASN A 221 -6.99 -17.00 -4.95
N LEU A 222 -6.83 -16.59 -3.69
CA LEU A 222 -6.00 -17.33 -2.74
C LEU A 222 -6.58 -18.71 -2.47
N ARG A 223 -5.70 -19.71 -2.38
CA ARG A 223 -6.07 -21.00 -1.81
C ARG A 223 -6.47 -20.82 -0.34
N THR A 224 -7.31 -21.73 0.14
CA THR A 224 -7.78 -21.70 1.53
C THR A 224 -6.63 -21.69 2.52
N GLU A 225 -5.56 -22.45 2.27
CA GLU A 225 -4.37 -22.47 3.14
C GLU A 225 -3.62 -21.14 3.15
N ASP A 226 -3.40 -20.51 1.99
CA ASP A 226 -2.69 -19.22 1.90
C ASP A 226 -3.51 -18.10 2.56
N ARG A 227 -4.84 -18.12 2.42
CA ARG A 227 -5.73 -17.23 3.16
C ARG A 227 -5.58 -17.44 4.67
N LEU A 228 -5.68 -18.68 5.15
CA LEU A 228 -5.61 -18.97 6.59
C LEU A 228 -4.24 -18.56 7.17
N ASP A 229 -3.15 -18.78 6.43
CA ASP A 229 -1.82 -18.35 6.85
C ASP A 229 -1.66 -16.83 6.84
N PHE A 230 -2.29 -16.10 5.91
CA PHE A 230 -2.35 -14.63 5.95
C PHE A 230 -3.06 -14.11 7.19
N LEU A 231 -4.26 -14.62 7.48
CA LEU A 231 -5.02 -14.24 8.65
C LEU A 231 -4.29 -14.61 9.96
N TYR A 232 -3.62 -15.76 9.98
CA TYR A 232 -2.81 -16.21 11.10
C TYR A 232 -1.59 -15.31 11.35
N CYS A 233 -0.86 -14.92 10.30
CA CYS A 233 0.27 -14.00 10.43
C CYS A 233 -0.17 -12.66 11.02
N PHE A 234 -1.29 -12.10 10.54
CA PHE A 234 -1.85 -10.87 11.09
C PHE A 234 -2.22 -11.03 12.58
N GLU A 235 -2.93 -12.10 12.94
CA GLU A 235 -3.32 -12.40 14.33
C GLU A 235 -2.10 -12.52 15.26
N LYS A 236 -1.01 -13.12 14.78
CA LYS A 236 0.25 -13.20 15.52
C LYS A 236 0.92 -11.84 15.68
N MET A 237 0.96 -11.02 14.63
CA MET A 237 1.49 -9.65 14.70
C MET A 237 0.68 -8.75 15.64
N MET A 238 -0.62 -8.98 15.74
CA MET A 238 -1.54 -8.28 16.64
C MET A 238 -1.29 -8.62 18.12
N HIS A 239 -1.00 -9.88 18.45
CA HIS A 239 -0.90 -10.34 19.84
C HIS A 239 0.51 -10.35 20.44
N LEU A 240 1.55 -10.34 19.61
CA LEU A 240 2.93 -10.43 20.09
C LEU A 240 3.55 -9.06 20.33
N SER A 241 4.25 -8.93 21.46
CA SER A 241 5.12 -7.77 21.68
C SER A 241 6.32 -7.81 20.71
N PRO A 242 6.92 -6.65 20.40
CA PRO A 242 8.11 -6.58 19.54
C PRO A 242 9.23 -7.52 19.99
N ASP A 243 9.53 -7.55 21.30
CA ASP A 243 10.63 -8.35 21.84
C ASP A 243 10.34 -9.85 21.78
N LEU A 244 9.11 -10.25 22.12
CA LEU A 244 8.71 -11.66 22.07
C LEU A 244 8.68 -12.16 20.61
N GLY A 245 8.10 -11.37 19.71
CA GLY A 245 8.03 -11.71 18.30
C GLY A 245 9.41 -11.81 17.64
N LYS A 246 10.32 -10.85 17.90
CA LYS A 246 11.72 -10.92 17.41
C LYS A 246 12.47 -12.13 17.97
N LYS A 247 12.21 -12.50 19.22
CA LYS A 247 12.79 -13.71 19.82
C LYS A 247 12.28 -14.99 19.17
N MET A 248 11.00 -15.04 18.78
CA MET A 248 10.37 -16.23 18.20
C MET A 248 10.64 -16.37 16.70
N TYR A 249 10.56 -15.27 15.96
CA TYR A 249 10.55 -15.26 14.49
C TYR A 249 11.78 -14.60 13.87
N GLY A 250 12.70 -14.11 14.69
CA GLY A 250 13.94 -13.50 14.22
C GLY A 250 13.86 -11.98 14.06
N PRO A 251 14.97 -11.34 13.69
CA PRO A 251 15.16 -9.88 13.79
C PRO A 251 14.26 -9.07 12.84
N ASN A 252 13.75 -9.69 11.78
CA ASN A 252 12.89 -9.03 10.80
C ASN A 252 11.41 -8.96 11.21
N PHE A 253 11.02 -9.62 12.30
CA PHE A 253 9.68 -9.48 12.86
C PHE A 253 9.43 -8.07 13.38
N LYS A 254 8.24 -7.55 13.08
CA LYS A 254 7.69 -6.29 13.59
C LYS A 254 6.24 -6.51 14.00
N SER A 255 5.84 -6.05 15.19
CA SER A 255 4.45 -6.20 15.64
C SER A 255 3.52 -5.23 14.91
N LEU A 256 2.22 -5.51 14.93
CA LEU A 256 1.20 -4.63 14.36
C LEU A 256 1.27 -3.23 15.01
N GLN A 257 1.44 -3.18 16.33
CA GLN A 257 1.59 -1.94 17.09
C GLN A 257 2.79 -1.09 16.61
N GLU A 258 3.91 -1.70 16.22
CA GLU A 258 5.04 -0.95 15.67
C GLU A 258 4.65 -0.27 14.34
N PHE A 259 3.89 -0.95 13.47
CA PHE A 259 3.35 -0.35 12.24
C PHE A 259 2.36 0.77 12.53
N GLU A 260 1.42 0.57 13.46
CA GLU A 260 0.47 1.61 13.89
C GLU A 260 1.20 2.86 14.40
N ILE A 261 2.20 2.71 15.28
CA ILE A 261 2.97 3.83 15.81
C ILE A 261 3.69 4.58 14.69
N MET A 262 4.31 3.87 13.75
CA MET A 262 5.03 4.51 12.65
C MET A 262 4.11 5.25 11.69
N HIS A 263 2.96 4.64 11.34
CA HIS A 263 1.98 5.26 10.48
C HIS A 263 1.35 6.49 11.14
N LEU A 264 0.93 6.34 12.40
CA LEU A 264 0.35 7.41 13.21
C LEU A 264 1.34 8.55 13.46
N ASP A 265 2.63 8.27 13.68
CA ASP A 265 3.66 9.30 13.79
C ASP A 265 3.87 10.06 12.47
N GLY A 266 3.69 9.42 11.32
CA GLY A 266 3.82 10.05 10.02
C GLY A 266 2.58 10.83 9.58
N ALA A 267 1.39 10.31 9.84
CA ALA A 267 0.13 10.89 9.36
C ALA A 267 -0.65 11.67 10.43
N GLY A 268 -0.41 11.42 11.72
CA GLY A 268 -1.18 11.96 12.85
C GLY A 268 -0.60 13.22 13.51
N LYS A 269 0.50 13.78 12.98
CA LYS A 269 1.16 14.96 13.55
C LYS A 269 0.47 16.26 13.15
N ARG A 270 0.52 17.24 14.05
CA ARG A 270 -0.11 18.56 13.87
C ARG A 270 0.39 19.31 12.64
N HIS A 271 1.70 19.33 12.44
CA HIS A 271 2.34 20.16 11.42
C HIS A 271 2.48 19.47 10.04
N ALA A 272 2.32 18.15 9.95
CA ALA A 272 2.54 17.44 8.68
C ALA A 272 1.78 16.12 8.59
N ASP A 273 1.34 15.78 7.38
CA ASP A 273 1.05 14.42 6.95
C ASP A 273 2.21 14.01 6.03
N HIS A 274 2.93 12.95 6.36
CA HIS A 274 4.10 12.50 5.62
C HIS A 274 3.79 11.31 4.68
N PHE A 275 2.54 10.85 4.66
CA PHE A 275 2.14 9.62 3.96
C PHE A 275 0.99 9.84 2.96
N HIS A 276 0.16 10.84 3.16
CA HIS A 276 -1.01 11.10 2.31
C HIS A 276 -0.93 12.48 1.69
N ASP A 277 -1.78 12.72 0.69
CA ASP A 277 -1.95 14.05 0.12
C ASP A 277 -0.58 14.52 -0.48
N GLY A 278 -0.04 13.78 -1.46
CA GLY A 278 1.20 14.16 -2.15
C GLY A 278 1.83 13.04 -2.97
N MET A 279 2.86 13.38 -3.76
CA MET A 279 3.50 12.43 -4.68
C MET A 279 4.19 11.25 -3.99
N GLY A 280 4.52 11.40 -2.70
CA GLY A 280 5.09 10.33 -1.90
C GLY A 280 4.09 9.27 -1.43
N PHE A 281 2.79 9.49 -1.60
CA PHE A 281 1.76 8.58 -1.11
C PHE A 281 2.00 7.12 -1.52
N THR A 282 2.18 6.92 -2.82
CA THR A 282 2.33 5.58 -3.41
C THR A 282 3.60 4.89 -2.92
N THR A 283 4.72 5.61 -2.88
CA THR A 283 6.04 5.08 -2.54
C THR A 283 6.17 4.82 -1.04
N GLN A 284 5.64 5.68 -0.18
CA GLN A 284 5.64 5.43 1.27
C GLN A 284 4.85 4.17 1.63
N HIS A 285 3.68 3.97 0.99
CA HIS A 285 2.86 2.77 1.21
C HIS A 285 3.51 1.51 0.62
N MET A 286 4.19 1.58 -0.53
CA MET A 286 4.99 0.46 -1.05
C MET A 286 6.08 0.00 -0.08
N ALA A 287 6.83 0.95 0.51
CA ALA A 287 7.85 0.63 1.50
C ALA A 287 7.24 -0.03 2.75
N MET A 288 6.07 0.44 3.17
CA MET A 288 5.32 -0.14 4.29
C MET A 288 4.82 -1.55 3.97
N SER A 289 4.18 -1.77 2.81
CA SER A 289 3.76 -3.09 2.31
C SER A 289 4.92 -4.07 2.28
N SER A 290 6.09 -3.65 1.78
CA SER A 290 7.29 -4.47 1.72
C SER A 290 7.79 -4.86 3.11
N GLU A 291 7.81 -3.93 4.06
CA GLU A 291 8.26 -4.23 5.42
C GLU A 291 7.28 -5.14 6.18
N PHE A 292 5.97 -4.95 5.96
CA PHE A 292 4.92 -5.76 6.54
C PHE A 292 4.94 -7.19 6.00
N GLU A 293 5.08 -7.35 4.68
CA GLU A 293 5.24 -8.64 4.02
C GLU A 293 6.45 -9.39 4.55
N LEU A 294 7.61 -8.73 4.70
CA LEU A 294 8.80 -9.35 5.29
C LEU A 294 8.55 -9.80 6.74
N SER A 295 7.81 -9.01 7.53
CA SER A 295 7.45 -9.40 8.90
C SER A 295 6.58 -10.67 8.91
N MET A 296 5.56 -10.75 8.04
CA MET A 296 4.73 -11.95 7.91
C MET A 296 5.55 -13.17 7.47
N GLN A 297 6.52 -12.97 6.57
CA GLN A 297 7.42 -14.02 6.09
C GLN A 297 8.32 -14.58 7.21
N THR A 298 8.57 -13.83 8.28
CA THR A 298 9.25 -14.38 9.46
C THR A 298 8.40 -15.41 10.22
N ILE A 299 7.07 -15.34 10.09
CA ILE A 299 6.10 -16.23 10.73
C ILE A 299 5.78 -17.41 9.81
N LYS A 300 5.44 -17.12 8.55
CA LYS A 300 5.18 -18.10 7.49
C LYS A 300 6.03 -17.76 6.25
N PRO A 301 7.18 -18.43 6.06
CA PRO A 301 8.15 -18.06 5.03
C PRO A 301 7.66 -18.10 3.58
N HIS A 302 6.59 -18.81 3.25
CA HIS A 302 6.03 -18.89 1.89
C HIS A 302 5.02 -17.80 1.57
N ILE A 303 4.68 -16.94 2.54
CA ILE A 303 3.57 -16.01 2.37
C ILE A 303 3.93 -14.80 1.53
N SER A 304 2.99 -14.37 0.70
CA SER A 304 3.00 -13.12 -0.04
C SER A 304 1.82 -12.26 0.41
N LEU A 305 2.01 -10.94 0.48
CA LEU A 305 0.93 -10.00 0.77
C LEU A 305 -0.08 -10.01 -0.41
N PRO A 306 -1.36 -10.37 -0.20
CA PRO A 306 -2.34 -10.31 -1.27
C PRO A 306 -2.70 -8.87 -1.65
N TYR A 307 -3.32 -8.71 -2.82
CA TYR A 307 -3.98 -7.46 -3.20
C TYR A 307 -5.50 -7.64 -3.22
N TRP A 308 -6.23 -6.54 -2.98
CA TRP A 308 -7.69 -6.51 -3.06
C TRP A 308 -8.12 -5.68 -4.26
N ASP A 309 -8.57 -6.35 -5.33
CA ASP A 309 -9.23 -5.65 -6.43
C ASP A 309 -10.64 -5.24 -6.00
N TYR A 310 -10.73 -4.05 -5.41
CA TYR A 310 -11.99 -3.45 -4.98
C TYR A 310 -12.82 -2.89 -6.14
N THR A 311 -12.33 -2.90 -7.39
CA THR A 311 -13.16 -2.55 -8.54
C THR A 311 -14.12 -3.68 -8.93
N ILE A 312 -13.83 -4.92 -8.53
CA ILE A 312 -14.77 -6.05 -8.57
C ILE A 312 -16.00 -5.72 -7.72
N ASP A 313 -15.78 -5.21 -6.51
CA ASP A 313 -16.84 -4.80 -5.60
C ASP A 313 -17.64 -3.63 -6.17
N GLY A 314 -16.96 -2.62 -6.72
CA GLY A 314 -17.61 -1.50 -7.42
C GLY A 314 -18.47 -1.95 -8.61
N TYR A 315 -17.99 -2.91 -9.39
CA TYR A 315 -18.75 -3.51 -10.49
C TYR A 315 -19.99 -4.27 -10.01
N ASN A 316 -19.84 -5.03 -8.92
CA ASN A 316 -20.94 -5.82 -8.34
C ASN A 316 -22.05 -4.93 -7.78
N ILE A 317 -21.73 -3.79 -7.15
CA ILE A 317 -22.70 -2.79 -6.68
C ILE A 317 -23.54 -2.26 -7.87
N LYS A 318 -22.89 -1.87 -8.97
CA LYS A 318 -23.56 -1.33 -10.17
C LYS A 318 -24.41 -2.39 -10.87
N SER A 319 -23.90 -3.61 -10.98
CA SER A 319 -24.60 -4.71 -11.65
C SER A 319 -25.82 -5.16 -10.87
N ALA A 320 -25.74 -5.24 -9.54
CA ALA A 320 -26.86 -5.62 -8.71
C ALA A 320 -27.98 -4.56 -8.70
N SER A 321 -27.63 -3.26 -8.69
CA SER A 321 -28.60 -2.17 -8.84
C SER A 321 -29.42 -2.26 -10.14
N LYS A 322 -28.78 -2.70 -11.24
CA LYS A 322 -29.46 -2.92 -12.53
C LYS A 322 -30.41 -4.12 -12.53
N ILE A 323 -30.12 -5.16 -11.77
CA ILE A 323 -30.90 -6.42 -11.74
C ILE A 323 -32.10 -6.31 -10.79
N THR A 324 -31.94 -5.68 -9.63
CA THR A 324 -32.98 -5.64 -8.59
C THR A 324 -33.99 -4.51 -8.80
N GLY A 325 -33.69 -3.53 -9.67
CA GLY A 325 -34.49 -2.31 -9.85
C GLY A 325 -34.58 -1.46 -8.58
N ARG A 326 -33.73 -1.73 -7.59
CA ARG A 326 -33.56 -0.95 -6.37
C ARG A 326 -32.16 -0.34 -6.40
N PRO A 327 -31.98 0.94 -6.03
CA PRO A 327 -30.64 1.46 -5.84
C PRO A 327 -30.02 0.68 -4.68
N ASP A 328 -29.08 -0.23 -5.00
CA ASP A 328 -28.22 -0.76 -3.96
C ASP A 328 -27.27 0.37 -3.58
N ASP A 329 -27.28 0.76 -2.31
CA ASP A 329 -26.30 1.72 -1.81
C ASP A 329 -24.94 1.04 -1.61
N GLU A 330 -23.88 1.84 -1.48
CA GLU A 330 -22.52 1.31 -1.26
C GLU A 330 -22.42 0.52 0.05
N ARG A 331 -23.35 0.72 1.00
CA ARG A 331 -23.42 -0.05 2.25
C ARG A 331 -23.75 -1.51 2.03
N SER A 332 -24.51 -1.82 0.96
CA SER A 332 -24.82 -3.19 0.57
C SER A 332 -23.57 -4.04 0.31
N LEU A 333 -22.41 -3.41 0.02
CA LEU A 333 -21.13 -4.09 -0.11
C LEU A 333 -20.78 -4.86 1.17
N PHE A 334 -20.92 -4.21 2.32
CA PHE A 334 -20.51 -4.76 3.62
C PHE A 334 -21.45 -5.85 4.13
N ILE A 335 -22.62 -5.98 3.51
CA ILE A 335 -23.59 -7.05 3.80
C ILE A 335 -23.37 -8.24 2.88
N ARG A 336 -23.01 -8.00 1.60
CA ARG A 336 -22.98 -9.04 0.56
C ARG A 336 -21.60 -9.60 0.26
N SER A 337 -20.55 -8.80 0.45
CA SER A 337 -19.19 -9.23 0.14
C SER A 337 -18.72 -10.28 1.14
N GLU A 338 -18.19 -11.38 0.64
CA GLU A 338 -17.59 -12.44 1.46
C GLU A 338 -16.40 -11.93 2.30
N LEU A 339 -15.79 -10.80 1.89
CA LEU A 339 -14.66 -10.19 2.58
C LEU A 339 -15.04 -9.63 3.96
N PHE A 340 -16.30 -9.26 4.20
CA PHE A 340 -16.80 -8.71 5.47
C PHE A 340 -17.55 -9.76 6.32
N THR A 341 -17.00 -10.97 6.33
CA THR A 341 -17.49 -12.11 7.12
C THR A 341 -16.40 -12.65 8.04
N ALA A 342 -16.76 -13.56 8.94
CA ALA A 342 -15.80 -14.27 9.80
C ALA A 342 -14.69 -15.02 9.03
N MET A 343 -14.88 -15.28 7.72
CA MET A 343 -13.89 -15.96 6.88
C MET A 343 -12.73 -15.06 6.42
N TRP A 344 -12.90 -13.74 6.50
CA TRP A 344 -11.94 -12.75 6.02
C TRP A 344 -11.75 -11.64 7.06
N PHE A 345 -12.25 -10.42 6.80
CA PHE A 345 -11.97 -9.23 7.61
C PHE A 345 -12.83 -9.11 8.86
N GLY A 346 -13.74 -10.06 9.09
CA GLY A 346 -14.68 -10.06 10.21
C GLY A 346 -15.94 -9.25 9.93
N ASN A 347 -17.03 -9.67 10.56
CA ASN A 347 -18.30 -8.96 10.50
C ASN A 347 -18.36 -7.84 11.55
N THR A 348 -18.95 -6.71 11.17
CA THR A 348 -19.14 -5.55 12.04
C THR A 348 -20.55 -5.52 12.60
N ASN A 349 -20.68 -5.47 13.93
CA ASN A 349 -21.96 -5.27 14.58
C ASN A 349 -22.48 -3.85 14.32
N SER A 350 -23.68 -3.72 13.76
CA SER A 350 -24.23 -2.42 13.32
C SER A 350 -24.59 -1.45 14.45
N GLU A 351 -24.75 -1.92 15.68
CA GLU A 351 -25.08 -1.08 16.84
C GLU A 351 -23.82 -0.48 17.46
N SER A 352 -22.84 -1.35 17.76
CA SER A 352 -21.57 -0.98 18.40
C SER A 352 -20.52 -0.48 17.40
N ASN A 353 -20.68 -0.81 16.11
CA ASN A 353 -19.70 -0.60 15.03
C ASN A 353 -18.38 -1.34 15.25
N VAL A 354 -18.35 -2.33 16.15
CA VAL A 354 -17.17 -3.15 16.47
C VAL A 354 -17.13 -4.38 15.56
N VAL A 355 -15.93 -4.81 15.16
CA VAL A 355 -15.73 -6.12 14.53
C VAL A 355 -15.95 -7.21 15.56
N THR A 356 -17.00 -8.04 15.41
CA THR A 356 -17.42 -9.02 16.43
C THR A 356 -17.25 -10.48 16.02
N GLU A 357 -16.84 -10.74 14.78
CA GLU A 357 -16.66 -12.09 14.26
C GLU A 357 -15.33 -12.25 13.51
N GLY A 358 -14.87 -13.49 13.36
CA GLY A 358 -13.61 -13.82 12.69
C GLY A 358 -12.38 -13.71 13.59
N PRO A 359 -11.17 -13.90 13.04
CA PRO A 359 -9.92 -13.94 13.82
C PRO A 359 -9.55 -12.64 14.53
N PHE A 360 -10.19 -11.52 14.16
CA PHE A 360 -9.90 -10.17 14.67
C PHE A 360 -11.08 -9.60 15.46
N ALA A 361 -12.03 -10.45 15.85
CA ALA A 361 -13.15 -10.06 16.70
C ALA A 361 -12.65 -9.41 17.99
N TYR A 362 -13.18 -8.24 18.32
CA TYR A 362 -12.81 -7.48 19.51
C TYR A 362 -11.31 -7.17 19.62
N GLN A 363 -10.65 -6.92 18.49
CA GLN A 363 -9.28 -6.39 18.48
C GLN A 363 -9.22 -5.08 19.27
N GLU A 364 -8.44 -5.06 20.35
CA GLU A 364 -8.26 -3.90 21.20
C GLU A 364 -7.24 -2.91 20.60
N ILE A 365 -7.56 -1.62 20.67
CA ILE A 365 -6.62 -0.56 20.31
C ILE A 365 -5.69 -0.31 21.51
N PRO A 366 -4.36 -0.35 21.33
CA PRO A 366 -3.44 -0.09 22.43
C PRO A 366 -3.63 1.31 23.05
N ARG A 367 -3.49 1.40 24.37
CA ARG A 367 -3.71 2.64 25.13
C ARG A 367 -2.53 2.96 26.05
N SER A 368 -1.95 4.16 25.90
CA SER A 368 -0.88 4.64 26.79
C SER A 368 -0.67 6.15 26.67
N TYR A 369 -0.75 6.86 27.80
CA TYR A 369 -0.38 8.28 27.88
C TYR A 369 1.13 8.51 28.01
N LYS A 370 1.86 7.47 28.43
CA LYS A 370 3.30 7.56 28.68
C LYS A 370 4.12 7.15 27.47
N ASN A 371 3.67 6.11 26.75
CA ASN A 371 4.49 5.44 25.74
C ASN A 371 4.22 5.93 24.31
N PHE A 372 3.07 6.57 24.05
CA PHE A 372 2.70 7.04 22.72
C PHE A 372 2.82 8.55 22.65
N THR A 373 3.56 9.08 21.67
CA THR A 373 3.72 10.53 21.46
C THR A 373 2.53 11.14 20.74
N VAL A 374 2.00 10.42 19.74
CA VAL A 374 0.78 10.75 19.01
C VAL A 374 -0.31 9.77 19.44
N ARG A 375 -1.45 10.30 19.91
CA ARG A 375 -2.56 9.54 20.50
C ARG A 375 -3.82 10.40 20.60
N SER A 376 -4.99 9.77 20.77
CA SER A 376 -6.24 10.48 21.03
C SER A 376 -6.33 11.04 22.45
N ALA A 377 -7.35 11.87 22.71
CA ALA A 377 -7.67 12.39 24.04
C ALA A 377 -7.93 11.27 25.07
N TYR A 378 -8.43 10.12 24.64
CA TYR A 378 -8.63 8.93 25.48
C TYR A 378 -7.35 8.12 25.70
N GLY A 379 -6.25 8.44 25.01
CA GLY A 379 -4.94 7.81 25.14
C GLY A 379 -4.75 6.57 24.25
N PHE A 380 -5.67 6.30 23.33
CA PHE A 380 -5.55 5.21 22.35
C PHE A 380 -4.55 5.59 21.24
N LEU A 381 -3.93 4.58 20.60
CA LEU A 381 -3.21 4.73 19.33
C LEU A 381 -4.20 5.09 18.22
N ARG A 382 -4.57 6.35 18.22
CA ARG A 382 -5.49 7.00 17.29
C ARG A 382 -5.00 8.41 17.06
N ALA A 383 -5.37 9.01 15.93
CA ALA A 383 -5.09 10.40 15.68
C ALA A 383 -5.63 11.32 16.79
N PRO A 384 -4.98 12.45 17.12
CA PRO A 384 -5.48 13.34 18.15
C PRO A 384 -6.88 13.92 17.86
N TRP A 385 -7.26 14.05 16.59
CA TRP A 385 -8.61 14.46 16.18
C TRP A 385 -9.67 13.36 16.30
N ASN A 386 -9.26 12.10 16.44
CA ASN A 386 -10.16 10.96 16.61
C ASN A 386 -10.54 10.77 18.09
N ILE A 387 -11.73 11.27 18.46
CA ILE A 387 -12.27 11.18 19.82
C ILE A 387 -13.10 9.93 20.07
N ASN A 388 -12.92 8.87 19.28
CA ASN A 388 -13.62 7.60 19.49
C ASN A 388 -13.26 6.99 20.87
N PRO A 389 -14.24 6.82 21.79
CA PRO A 389 -13.98 6.24 23.10
C PRO A 389 -13.91 4.71 23.09
N ASN A 390 -14.31 4.05 21.99
CA ASN A 390 -14.40 2.60 21.93
C ASN A 390 -13.00 1.97 21.98
N LYS A 391 -12.78 1.03 22.91
CA LYS A 391 -11.48 0.35 23.04
C LYS A 391 -11.18 -0.66 21.94
N TYR A 392 -12.15 -0.98 21.09
CA TYR A 392 -12.00 -1.93 19.99
C TYR A 392 -11.89 -1.22 18.63
N VAL A 393 -11.38 -1.94 17.63
CA VAL A 393 -11.45 -1.54 16.21
C VAL A 393 -12.90 -1.35 15.80
N THR A 394 -13.19 -0.22 15.16
CA THR A 394 -14.51 0.20 14.71
C THR A 394 -14.58 0.49 13.22
N ARG A 395 -15.68 0.08 12.60
CA ARG A 395 -16.04 0.32 11.19
C ARG A 395 -17.47 0.83 11.12
N TYR A 396 -17.71 1.98 10.52
CA TYR A 396 -19.07 2.55 10.48
C TYR A 396 -19.82 2.20 9.20
N HIS A 397 -19.14 1.88 8.10
CA HIS A 397 -19.78 1.58 6.81
C HIS A 397 -20.67 2.72 6.28
N LYS A 398 -20.46 3.94 6.78
CA LYS A 398 -21.19 5.16 6.43
C LYS A 398 -20.43 6.39 6.90
N VAL A 399 -20.68 7.53 6.28
CA VAL A 399 -20.14 8.83 6.71
C VAL A 399 -21.29 9.71 7.19
N CYS A 400 -21.44 9.84 8.52
CA CYS A 400 -22.50 10.64 9.17
C CYS A 400 -23.92 10.35 8.65
N GLY A 401 -24.21 9.08 8.34
CA GLY A 401 -25.52 8.66 7.84
C GLY A 401 -25.78 8.93 6.35
N SER A 402 -24.82 9.51 5.62
CA SER A 402 -24.97 9.81 4.18
C SER A 402 -25.31 8.58 3.37
N LYS A 403 -26.19 8.78 2.39
CA LYS A 403 -26.48 7.83 1.31
C LYS A 403 -25.75 8.35 0.08
N VAL A 404 -25.13 7.48 -0.71
CA VAL A 404 -24.55 7.83 -2.00
C VAL A 404 -25.55 7.48 -3.09
N ASP A 405 -25.70 8.39 -4.06
CA ASP A 405 -26.31 8.06 -5.33
C ASP A 405 -25.31 7.21 -6.14
N PRO A 406 -25.60 5.92 -6.40
CA PRO A 406 -24.69 5.05 -7.14
C PRO A 406 -24.46 5.51 -8.60
N ASP A 407 -25.30 6.40 -9.13
CA ASP A 407 -25.28 6.86 -10.52
C ASP A 407 -24.61 8.24 -10.72
N SER A 408 -24.13 8.92 -9.67
CA SER A 408 -23.42 10.21 -9.78
C SER A 408 -21.96 10.07 -10.24
N ASP A 409 -21.71 9.23 -11.26
CA ASP A 409 -20.38 9.03 -11.85
C ASP A 409 -19.81 10.40 -12.28
N GLY A 410 -18.75 10.86 -11.61
CA GLY A 410 -18.05 12.10 -11.95
C GLY A 410 -18.32 13.32 -11.05
N ASP A 411 -19.06 13.17 -9.96
CA ASP A 411 -19.08 14.21 -8.90
C ASP A 411 -17.87 14.01 -7.96
N PRO A 412 -16.86 14.90 -7.99
CA PRO A 412 -15.68 14.81 -7.13
C PRO A 412 -15.99 14.89 -5.63
N GLY A 413 -17.21 15.28 -5.23
CA GLY A 413 -17.66 15.30 -3.83
C GLY A 413 -18.28 13.98 -3.32
N ALA A 414 -18.62 13.03 -4.19
CA ALA A 414 -19.55 11.95 -3.84
C ALA A 414 -18.96 10.74 -3.07
N LEU A 415 -17.67 10.75 -2.69
CA LEU A 415 -16.97 9.65 -2.00
C LEU A 415 -17.27 8.25 -2.60
N GLN A 416 -17.50 8.14 -3.90
CA GLN A 416 -17.94 6.88 -4.50
C GLN A 416 -16.85 5.80 -4.42
N TRP A 417 -17.28 4.58 -4.10
CA TRP A 417 -16.43 3.39 -4.13
C TRP A 417 -15.73 3.26 -5.49
N PRO A 418 -14.44 2.91 -5.55
CA PRO A 418 -13.74 2.92 -6.83
C PRO A 418 -14.29 1.86 -7.81
N LYS A 419 -14.48 2.28 -9.06
CA LYS A 419 -15.03 1.46 -10.16
C LYS A 419 -13.96 1.22 -11.23
N CYS A 420 -14.26 0.35 -12.20
CA CYS A 420 -13.42 0.12 -13.37
C CYS A 420 -13.01 1.42 -14.10
N SER A 421 -13.93 2.39 -14.23
CA SER A 421 -13.68 3.68 -14.89
C SER A 421 -12.59 4.51 -14.21
N ALA A 422 -12.51 4.46 -12.88
CA ALA A 422 -11.48 5.14 -12.08
C ALA A 422 -10.08 4.63 -12.42
N HIS A 423 -9.92 3.30 -12.34
CA HIS A 423 -8.65 2.63 -12.62
C HIS A 423 -8.30 2.71 -14.11
N PHE A 424 -9.31 2.61 -14.99
CA PHE A 424 -9.12 2.80 -16.42
C PHE A 424 -8.60 4.19 -16.74
N SER A 425 -9.19 5.23 -16.12
CA SER A 425 -8.84 6.63 -16.38
C SER A 425 -7.36 6.90 -16.08
N VAL A 426 -6.90 6.53 -14.89
CA VAL A 426 -5.50 6.74 -14.46
C VAL A 426 -4.49 5.92 -15.26
N THR A 427 -4.92 4.84 -15.92
CA THR A 427 -4.01 4.06 -16.77
C THR A 427 -4.04 4.46 -18.23
N ASN A 428 -5.22 4.67 -18.83
CA ASN A 428 -5.41 4.64 -20.28
C ASN A 428 -5.67 6.01 -20.92
N THR A 429 -5.84 7.07 -20.13
CA THR A 429 -6.08 8.42 -20.66
C THR A 429 -4.80 9.25 -20.73
N ALA A 430 -4.76 10.20 -21.67
CA ALA A 430 -3.62 11.11 -21.83
C ALA A 430 -3.46 12.11 -20.67
N PHE A 431 -4.51 12.31 -19.87
CA PHE A 431 -4.47 13.19 -18.70
C PHE A 431 -3.52 12.67 -17.61
N TYR A 432 -3.28 11.36 -17.56
CA TYR A 432 -2.40 10.72 -16.58
C TYR A 432 -1.12 10.15 -17.21
N ASP A 433 -0.61 10.79 -18.28
CA ASP A 433 0.66 10.40 -18.91
C ASP A 433 1.88 11.06 -18.27
N ASP A 434 1.68 12.04 -17.40
CA ASP A 434 2.72 12.60 -16.55
C ASP A 434 2.65 12.00 -15.12
N TRP A 435 3.83 11.69 -14.58
CA TRP A 435 3.99 11.09 -13.26
C TRP A 435 3.40 11.98 -12.16
N TYR A 436 3.59 13.30 -12.26
CA TYR A 436 3.07 14.25 -11.29
C TYR A 436 1.55 14.13 -11.12
N THR A 437 0.80 14.24 -12.22
CA THR A 437 -0.67 14.17 -12.21
C THR A 437 -1.14 12.81 -11.73
N TRP A 438 -0.50 11.72 -12.15
CA TRP A 438 -0.85 10.39 -11.66
C TRP A 438 -0.63 10.25 -10.15
N ALA A 439 0.57 10.58 -9.67
CA ALA A 439 0.96 10.42 -8.26
C ALA A 439 0.13 11.29 -7.32
N MET A 440 -0.28 12.49 -7.76
CA MET A 440 -1.16 13.37 -6.98
C MET A 440 -2.59 12.86 -6.90
N ASN A 441 -3.08 12.12 -7.90
CA ASN A 441 -4.50 11.77 -7.98
C ASN A 441 -4.81 10.34 -7.53
N ILE A 442 -3.84 9.44 -7.55
CA ILE A 442 -4.06 8.02 -7.30
C ILE A 442 -4.57 7.72 -5.87
N GLY A 443 -4.23 8.56 -4.89
CA GLY A 443 -4.72 8.44 -3.52
C GLY A 443 -6.18 8.88 -3.31
N TYR A 444 -6.78 9.59 -4.26
CA TYR A 444 -8.16 10.09 -4.17
C TYR A 444 -9.15 9.08 -4.73
N GLN A 445 -9.97 9.46 -5.72
CA GLN A 445 -11.08 8.64 -6.22
C GLN A 445 -10.69 7.18 -6.56
N PRO A 446 -9.52 6.86 -7.12
CA PRO A 446 -9.12 5.47 -7.38
C PRO A 446 -8.89 4.61 -6.12
N HIS A 447 -8.77 5.19 -4.92
CA HIS A 447 -8.32 4.51 -3.70
C HIS A 447 -9.00 5.01 -2.42
N GLY A 448 -8.90 6.30 -2.10
CA GLY A 448 -9.33 6.93 -0.86
C GLY A 448 -10.78 6.63 -0.41
N PRO A 449 -11.76 6.51 -1.31
CA PRO A 449 -13.11 6.08 -0.93
C PRO A 449 -13.18 4.72 -0.25
N VAL A 450 -12.27 3.78 -0.54
CA VAL A 450 -12.19 2.48 0.16
C VAL A 450 -12.00 2.71 1.66
N HIS A 451 -11.15 3.68 2.02
CA HIS A 451 -10.95 4.04 3.42
C HIS A 451 -12.20 4.65 4.05
N SER A 452 -12.79 5.60 3.31
CA SER A 452 -13.94 6.38 3.76
C SER A 452 -15.14 5.49 4.02
N TRP A 453 -15.35 4.45 3.22
CA TRP A 453 -16.46 3.52 3.40
C TRP A 453 -16.19 2.44 4.43
N ILE A 454 -14.99 1.89 4.55
CA ILE A 454 -14.74 0.87 5.58
C ILE A 454 -14.73 1.53 6.97
N GLY A 455 -13.87 2.54 7.16
CA GLY A 455 -13.78 3.25 8.42
C GLY A 455 -15.05 4.04 8.72
N GLY A 456 -15.53 4.83 7.76
CA GLY A 456 -16.69 5.69 7.95
C GLY A 456 -16.51 6.76 9.03
N VAL A 457 -17.56 7.53 9.29
CA VAL A 457 -17.61 8.54 10.35
C VAL A 457 -18.91 8.37 11.11
N GLY A 458 -18.79 8.23 12.43
CA GLY A 458 -19.91 8.03 13.34
C GLY A 458 -19.95 9.07 14.46
N GLY A 459 -20.60 8.72 15.57
CA GLY A 459 -20.91 9.64 16.66
C GLY A 459 -22.27 10.30 16.47
N MET A 460 -22.38 11.59 16.79
CA MET A 460 -23.65 12.33 16.77
C MET A 460 -23.89 13.14 15.49
N CYS A 461 -22.97 13.12 14.51
CA CYS A 461 -23.09 13.94 13.30
C CYS A 461 -24.30 13.61 12.41
N GLU A 462 -24.74 12.35 12.38
CA GLU A 462 -25.91 11.96 11.58
C GLU A 462 -27.17 12.72 12.02
N THR A 463 -27.54 12.60 13.29
CA THR A 463 -28.76 13.24 13.83
C THR A 463 -28.59 14.74 14.04
N ALA A 464 -27.42 15.19 14.49
CA ALA A 464 -27.19 16.60 14.78
C ALA A 464 -27.20 17.48 13.51
N TRP A 465 -26.75 16.96 12.37
CA TRP A 465 -26.72 17.72 11.12
C TRP A 465 -28.01 17.54 10.32
N ASP A 466 -28.71 16.40 10.43
CA ASP A 466 -30.07 16.26 9.90
C ASP A 466 -31.02 17.29 10.50
N ALA A 467 -30.83 17.66 11.77
CA ALA A 467 -31.59 18.72 12.42
C ALA A 467 -31.38 20.09 11.75
N LEU A 468 -30.17 20.42 11.29
CA LEU A 468 -29.91 21.68 10.58
C LEU A 468 -30.73 21.77 9.29
N TYR A 469 -30.88 20.66 8.57
CA TYR A 469 -31.73 20.59 7.38
C TYR A 469 -33.23 20.64 7.74
N ALA A 470 -33.65 19.88 8.75
CA ALA A 470 -35.05 19.85 9.19
C ALA A 470 -35.54 21.22 9.69
N ASP A 471 -34.63 21.99 10.32
CA ASP A 471 -34.88 23.35 10.80
C ASP A 471 -34.80 24.40 9.67
N GLY A 472 -34.49 23.99 8.44
CA GLY A 472 -34.40 24.87 7.27
C GLY A 472 -33.15 25.75 7.24
N MET A 473 -32.11 25.44 8.03
CA MET A 473 -30.87 26.22 8.08
C MET A 473 -29.92 25.92 6.91
N ILE A 474 -29.99 24.72 6.34
CA ILE A 474 -29.16 24.30 5.20
C ILE A 474 -30.01 23.56 4.16
N SER A 475 -29.54 23.53 2.92
CA SER A 475 -30.12 22.71 1.85
C SER A 475 -29.73 21.23 1.99
N ALA A 476 -30.42 20.34 1.27
CA ALA A 476 -30.06 18.93 1.19
C ALA A 476 -28.65 18.71 0.60
N ASP A 477 -28.25 19.55 -0.36
CA ASP A 477 -26.92 19.48 -0.99
C ASP A 477 -25.81 19.87 0.00
N ILE A 478 -26.03 20.93 0.79
CA ILE A 478 -25.10 21.35 1.85
C ILE A 478 -25.01 20.27 2.94
N LEU A 479 -26.15 19.70 3.37
CA LEU A 479 -26.16 18.60 4.33
C LEU A 479 -25.32 17.41 3.83
N THR A 480 -25.52 17.03 2.56
CA THR A 480 -24.80 15.93 1.93
C THR A 480 -23.30 16.20 1.89
N THR A 481 -22.92 17.42 1.50
CA THR A 481 -21.51 17.85 1.41
C THR A 481 -20.83 17.88 2.78
N ILE A 482 -21.47 18.48 3.81
CA ILE A 482 -20.93 18.50 5.18
C ILE A 482 -20.70 17.07 5.67
N LYS A 483 -21.65 16.16 5.41
CA LYS A 483 -21.49 14.76 5.81
C LYS A 483 -20.36 14.06 5.09
N TYR A 484 -20.19 14.21 3.77
CA TYR A 484 -19.06 13.60 3.06
C TYR A 484 -17.70 14.14 3.50
N TYR A 485 -17.62 15.44 3.78
CA TYR A 485 -16.38 16.07 4.24
C TYR A 485 -16.15 15.97 5.76
N ALA A 486 -16.96 15.22 6.50
CA ALA A 486 -16.85 15.11 7.97
C ALA A 486 -15.44 14.76 8.45
N PHE A 487 -14.80 13.75 7.84
CA PHE A 487 -13.43 13.36 8.20
C PHE A 487 -12.41 14.46 7.87
N VAL A 488 -12.52 15.05 6.67
CA VAL A 488 -11.62 16.12 6.21
C VAL A 488 -11.72 17.34 7.13
N LEU A 489 -12.95 17.71 7.53
CA LEU A 489 -13.20 18.76 8.53
C LEU A 489 -12.42 18.49 9.82
N LEU A 490 -12.52 17.29 10.40
CA LEU A 490 -11.78 16.98 11.64
C LEU A 490 -10.28 17.08 11.48
N LYS A 491 -9.74 16.43 10.44
CA LYS A 491 -8.31 16.40 10.19
C LYS A 491 -7.77 17.80 9.99
N ASN A 492 -8.39 18.58 9.11
CA ASN A 492 -7.86 19.86 8.68
C ASN A 492 -8.09 20.94 9.74
N MET A 493 -9.27 21.04 10.34
CA MET A 493 -9.53 22.02 11.41
C MET A 493 -8.63 21.75 12.62
N TRP A 494 -8.30 20.47 12.88
CA TRP A 494 -7.31 20.14 13.90
C TRP A 494 -5.92 20.61 13.45
N ARG A 495 -5.46 20.30 12.23
CA ARG A 495 -4.14 20.73 11.73
C ARG A 495 -3.96 22.25 11.76
N ASP A 496 -4.99 23.00 11.42
CA ASP A 496 -5.00 24.47 11.38
C ASP A 496 -5.25 25.15 12.73
N TYR A 497 -5.18 24.40 13.83
CA TYR A 497 -5.35 24.92 15.18
C TYR A 497 -6.71 25.55 15.47
N ILE A 498 -7.73 25.19 14.71
CA ILE A 498 -9.10 25.65 14.88
C ILE A 498 -9.81 24.82 15.95
N ILE A 499 -9.60 23.50 15.97
CA ILE A 499 -10.14 22.61 17.01
C ILE A 499 -9.03 21.92 17.80
N ASN A 500 -9.26 21.75 19.10
CA ASN A 500 -8.30 21.12 20.01
C ASN A 500 -8.98 20.07 20.90
N PRO A 501 -8.53 18.81 20.87
CA PRO A 501 -9.03 17.80 21.80
C PRO A 501 -8.55 18.08 23.23
N PRO A 502 -9.25 17.60 24.26
CA PRO A 502 -8.74 17.59 25.62
C PRO A 502 -7.41 16.81 25.71
N LYS A 503 -6.56 17.18 26.66
CA LYS A 503 -5.26 16.48 26.88
C LYS A 503 -5.43 15.08 27.47
N TYR A 504 -6.54 14.82 28.15
CA TYR A 504 -6.83 13.58 28.84
C TYR A 504 -8.34 13.38 28.96
N CYS A 505 -8.78 12.15 28.70
CA CYS A 505 -10.10 11.66 29.02
C CYS A 505 -10.02 10.26 29.66
N SER A 506 -10.84 10.04 30.67
CA SER A 506 -11.02 8.70 31.24
C SER A 506 -11.93 7.86 30.33
N PRO A 507 -11.84 6.53 30.35
CA PRO A 507 -12.67 5.67 29.49
C PRO A 507 -14.18 5.84 29.68
N ASP A 508 -14.60 6.27 30.87
CA ASP A 508 -15.98 6.50 31.29
C ASP A 508 -16.45 7.94 31.08
N THR A 509 -15.57 8.85 30.63
CA THR A 509 -15.98 10.23 30.31
C THR A 509 -16.94 10.22 29.12
N ASN A 510 -18.13 10.81 29.29
CA ASN A 510 -19.08 10.98 28.21
C ASN A 510 -18.43 11.77 27.06
N VAL A 511 -18.62 11.33 25.81
CA VAL A 511 -17.99 11.95 24.66
C VAL A 511 -18.36 13.43 24.49
N SER A 512 -19.56 13.86 24.92
CA SER A 512 -19.93 15.28 24.91
C SER A 512 -19.12 16.14 25.89
N GLN A 513 -18.44 15.52 26.86
CA GLN A 513 -17.50 16.15 27.80
C GLN A 513 -16.03 15.95 27.37
N CYS A 514 -15.78 15.07 26.41
CA CYS A 514 -14.47 14.77 25.83
C CYS A 514 -14.49 15.01 24.31
N MET A 515 -14.93 16.18 23.90
CA MET A 515 -14.92 16.60 22.49
C MET A 515 -13.98 17.77 22.28
N TRP A 516 -13.73 18.10 21.01
CA TRP A 516 -12.84 19.21 20.66
C TRP A 516 -13.43 20.54 21.14
N VAL A 517 -12.53 21.47 21.43
CA VAL A 517 -12.85 22.85 21.75
C VAL A 517 -12.35 23.72 20.61
N CYS A 518 -13.24 24.52 20.05
CA CYS A 518 -12.90 25.51 19.04
C CYS A 518 -12.10 26.66 19.65
N THR A 519 -11.15 27.21 18.91
CA THR A 519 -10.40 28.38 19.33
C THR A 519 -11.21 29.67 19.22
N ASP A 520 -10.81 30.68 20.00
CA ASP A 520 -11.39 32.01 19.93
C ASP A 520 -11.21 32.58 18.51
N GLY A 521 -12.29 33.15 17.97
CA GLY A 521 -12.27 33.75 16.63
C GLY A 521 -12.30 32.76 15.46
N HIS A 522 -12.54 31.47 15.69
CA HIS A 522 -12.62 30.46 14.61
C HIS A 522 -13.61 30.82 13.49
N LEU A 523 -14.72 31.51 13.79
CA LEU A 523 -15.71 31.97 12.79
C LEU A 523 -15.12 32.95 11.78
N ASN A 524 -14.12 33.74 12.19
CA ASN A 524 -13.43 34.72 11.35
C ASN A 524 -12.09 34.20 10.81
N ASN A 525 -11.77 32.93 11.04
CA ASN A 525 -10.53 32.33 10.55
C ASN A 525 -10.63 32.14 9.04
N THR A 526 -9.64 32.65 8.29
CA THR A 526 -9.65 32.64 6.82
C THR A 526 -9.70 31.24 6.23
N TYR A 527 -9.09 30.25 6.90
CA TYR A 527 -9.17 28.85 6.48
C TYR A 527 -10.57 28.28 6.67
N VAL A 528 -11.21 28.54 7.81
CA VAL A 528 -12.61 28.13 8.06
C VAL A 528 -13.53 28.73 7.00
N THR A 529 -13.46 30.05 6.81
CA THR A 529 -14.32 30.75 5.85
C THR A 529 -14.09 30.23 4.42
N ALA A 530 -12.84 30.04 4.00
CA ALA A 530 -12.52 29.49 2.67
C ALA A 530 -13.01 28.05 2.51
N PHE A 531 -12.79 27.18 3.51
CA PHE A 531 -13.24 25.79 3.45
C PHE A 531 -14.76 25.70 3.32
N PHE A 532 -15.50 26.46 4.14
CA PHE A 532 -16.96 26.44 4.07
C PHE A 532 -17.49 27.01 2.75
N ILE A 533 -16.89 28.08 2.22
CA ILE A 533 -17.30 28.65 0.92
C ILE A 533 -16.97 27.70 -0.22
N ASP A 534 -15.70 27.30 -0.35
CA ASP A 534 -15.19 26.64 -1.55
C ASP A 534 -15.48 25.15 -1.58
N THR A 535 -15.60 24.51 -0.41
CA THR A 535 -15.83 23.06 -0.30
C THR A 535 -17.27 22.74 0.10
N ILE A 536 -17.82 23.44 1.09
CA ILE A 536 -19.18 23.16 1.59
C ILE A 536 -20.27 23.91 0.78
N GLY A 537 -19.92 25.01 0.13
CA GLY A 537 -20.89 25.88 -0.55
C GLY A 537 -21.69 26.75 0.42
N LEU A 538 -21.14 27.05 1.60
CA LEU A 538 -21.74 27.91 2.63
C LEU A 538 -20.87 29.15 2.87
N SER A 539 -21.44 30.33 2.64
CA SER A 539 -20.77 31.63 2.77
C SER A 539 -21.09 32.34 4.08
N GLY A 540 -20.20 33.24 4.49
CA GLY A 540 -20.40 34.06 5.69
C GLY A 540 -21.63 34.99 5.62
N ASP A 541 -22.15 35.23 4.42
CA ASP A 541 -23.37 36.01 4.21
C ASP A 541 -24.65 35.16 4.31
N ASP A 542 -24.53 33.83 4.37
CA ASP A 542 -25.68 32.93 4.48
C ASP A 542 -26.35 33.03 5.86
N PRO A 543 -27.69 33.02 5.93
CA PRO A 543 -28.40 32.95 7.18
C PRO A 543 -27.90 31.78 8.02
N HIS A 544 -27.69 32.02 9.32
CA HIS A 544 -27.25 31.00 10.28
C HIS A 544 -25.82 30.47 10.10
N PHE A 545 -24.96 31.08 9.25
CA PHE A 545 -23.56 30.65 9.06
C PHE A 545 -22.85 30.31 10.38
N ASP A 546 -22.84 31.25 11.33
CA ASP A 546 -22.18 31.05 12.63
C ASP A 546 -22.77 29.88 13.42
N GLN A 547 -24.10 29.70 13.37
CA GLN A 547 -24.78 28.60 14.08
C GLN A 547 -24.44 27.25 13.45
N ILE A 548 -24.39 27.19 12.11
CA ILE A 548 -24.05 25.98 11.36
C ILE A 548 -22.58 25.60 11.62
N VAL A 549 -21.65 26.56 11.51
CA VAL A 549 -20.22 26.32 11.75
C VAL A 549 -19.98 25.86 13.19
N ASN A 550 -20.57 26.52 14.18
CA ASN A 550 -20.49 26.08 15.58
C ASN A 550 -21.08 24.69 15.77
N ARG A 551 -22.26 24.41 15.19
CA ARG A 551 -22.88 23.10 15.30
C ARG A 551 -21.99 22.00 14.74
N VAL A 552 -21.41 22.22 13.56
CA VAL A 552 -20.56 21.25 12.87
C VAL A 552 -19.23 21.06 13.59
N LEU A 553 -18.53 22.13 13.95
CA LEU A 553 -17.15 22.05 14.47
C LEU A 553 -17.06 21.91 15.99
N CYS A 554 -17.98 22.51 16.74
CA CYS A 554 -17.78 22.80 18.17
C CYS A 554 -18.83 22.16 19.07
N GLU A 555 -20.02 21.83 18.57
CA GLU A 555 -21.14 21.33 19.38
C GLU A 555 -21.50 19.86 19.12
N THR A 556 -21.03 19.29 18.01
CA THR A 556 -21.33 17.91 17.62
C THR A 556 -20.12 17.00 17.86
N PRO A 557 -20.18 16.02 18.77
CA PRO A 557 -19.12 15.01 18.87
C PRO A 557 -19.28 13.95 17.77
N TYR A 558 -18.26 13.77 16.93
CA TYR A 558 -18.22 12.76 15.87
C TYR A 558 -16.78 12.30 15.62
N TRP A 559 -16.54 11.20 14.92
CA TRP A 559 -15.16 10.69 14.72
C TRP A 559 -15.10 9.63 13.61
N PRO A 560 -13.93 9.44 12.99
CA PRO A 560 -13.74 8.37 12.02
C PRO A 560 -13.62 7.00 12.69
N GLY A 561 -14.03 5.94 11.97
CA GLY A 561 -13.63 4.57 12.30
C GLY A 561 -12.15 4.32 11.99
N ASP A 562 -11.62 3.23 12.52
CA ASP A 562 -10.17 3.05 12.63
C ASP A 562 -9.48 2.86 11.28
N GLN A 563 -10.16 2.30 10.28
CA GLN A 563 -9.57 2.08 8.96
C GLN A 563 -9.41 3.38 8.13
N LEU A 564 -10.15 4.45 8.45
CA LEU A 564 -10.11 5.75 7.76
C LEU A 564 -9.02 6.69 8.30
N GLU A 565 -8.54 6.48 9.52
CA GLU A 565 -7.71 7.46 10.22
C GLU A 565 -6.19 7.17 10.16
N ALA A 566 -5.37 7.98 10.82
CA ALA A 566 -3.91 7.86 10.79
C ALA A 566 -3.35 6.59 11.47
N ALA A 567 -4.14 5.88 12.27
CA ALA A 567 -3.81 4.57 12.85
C ALA A 567 -4.44 3.39 12.08
N SER A 568 -4.86 3.60 10.82
CA SER A 568 -5.47 2.60 9.95
C SER A 568 -4.77 1.25 9.78
N PRO A 569 -3.43 1.10 9.92
CA PRO A 569 -2.81 -0.23 9.87
C PRO A 569 -3.34 -1.23 10.89
N VAL A 570 -4.03 -0.76 11.94
CA VAL A 570 -4.67 -1.61 12.93
C VAL A 570 -5.74 -2.54 12.32
N ASP A 571 -6.38 -2.13 11.21
CA ASP A 571 -7.41 -2.92 10.54
C ASP A 571 -6.80 -3.81 9.44
N ILE A 572 -7.14 -5.10 9.43
CA ILE A 572 -6.58 -6.04 8.43
C ILE A 572 -6.90 -5.64 6.97
N SER A 573 -8.04 -5.00 6.72
CA SER A 573 -8.44 -4.59 5.37
C SER A 573 -7.58 -3.44 4.82
N PHE A 574 -6.80 -2.75 5.67
CA PHE A 574 -5.83 -1.73 5.26
C PHE A 574 -4.68 -2.30 4.41
N TRP A 575 -4.27 -3.53 4.66
CA TRP A 575 -3.06 -4.08 4.05
C TRP A 575 -3.21 -4.44 2.57
N PRO A 576 -4.28 -5.12 2.12
CA PRO A 576 -4.39 -5.54 0.72
C PRO A 576 -4.85 -4.44 -0.25
N ILE A 577 -5.31 -3.27 0.22
CA ILE A 577 -5.78 -2.18 -0.66
C ILE A 577 -4.63 -1.41 -1.33
N HIS A 578 -3.45 -1.35 -0.70
CA HIS A 578 -2.29 -0.63 -1.24
C HIS A 578 -1.60 -1.41 -2.36
N PRO A 579 -1.36 -2.74 -2.24
CA PRO A 579 -0.88 -3.56 -3.35
C PRO A 579 -1.70 -3.44 -4.63
N THR A 580 -2.99 -3.11 -4.56
CA THR A 580 -3.83 -2.84 -5.74
C THR A 580 -3.37 -1.61 -6.52
N ILE A 581 -2.98 -0.53 -5.82
CA ILE A 581 -2.42 0.66 -6.44
C ILE A 581 -1.00 0.40 -6.95
N GLU A 582 -0.22 -0.39 -6.22
CA GLU A 582 1.11 -0.84 -6.67
C GLU A 582 1.02 -1.64 -7.99
N ARG A 583 0.05 -2.57 -8.07
CA ARG A 583 -0.28 -3.34 -9.27
C ARG A 583 -0.69 -2.42 -10.40
N LEU A 584 -1.54 -1.42 -10.14
CA LEU A 584 -2.00 -0.47 -11.15
C LEU A 584 -0.86 0.40 -11.70
N LEU A 585 0.11 0.77 -10.87
CA LEU A 585 1.32 1.46 -11.31
C LEU A 585 2.17 0.59 -12.24
N GLN A 586 2.46 -0.66 -11.85
CA GLN A 586 3.22 -1.58 -12.69
C GLN A 586 2.49 -1.83 -14.02
N TYR A 587 1.17 -1.98 -13.99
CA TYR A 587 0.35 -2.10 -15.18
C TYR A 587 0.46 -0.88 -16.09
N LYS A 588 0.37 0.36 -15.55
CA LYS A 588 0.60 1.60 -16.30
C LYS A 588 1.98 1.57 -16.97
N ASP A 589 3.04 1.24 -16.24
CA ASP A 589 4.40 1.15 -16.79
C ASP A 589 4.52 0.11 -17.92
N LEU A 590 3.74 -0.97 -17.89
CA LEU A 590 3.76 -2.01 -18.93
C LEU A 590 2.99 -1.61 -20.20
N VAL A 591 1.81 -0.98 -20.06
CA VAL A 591 0.89 -0.79 -21.20
C VAL A 591 0.82 0.64 -21.75
N ARG A 592 1.19 1.63 -20.93
CA ARG A 592 1.22 3.05 -21.28
C ARG A 592 2.22 3.78 -20.36
N PRO A 593 3.54 3.59 -20.56
CA PRO A 593 4.55 4.26 -19.75
C PRO A 593 4.34 5.78 -19.71
N PHE A 594 4.73 6.40 -18.60
CA PHE A 594 4.68 7.85 -18.47
C PHE A 594 5.57 8.54 -19.51
N THR A 595 5.03 9.57 -20.16
CA THR A 595 5.79 10.42 -21.09
C THR A 595 6.67 11.43 -20.35
N ASP A 596 6.34 11.72 -19.10
CA ASP A 596 7.09 12.62 -18.23
C ASP A 596 7.19 12.01 -16.81
N ASN A 597 8.41 11.77 -16.34
CA ASN A 597 8.70 11.20 -15.01
C ASN A 597 9.23 12.25 -14.02
N ARG A 598 9.13 13.55 -14.35
CA ARG A 598 9.70 14.60 -13.50
C ARG A 598 9.01 14.69 -12.14
N TRP A 599 9.84 14.94 -11.13
CA TRP A 599 9.41 15.41 -9.83
C TRP A 599 9.64 16.93 -9.78
N PRO A 600 8.61 17.75 -9.51
CA PRO A 600 8.81 19.19 -9.38
C PRO A 600 9.76 19.50 -8.21
N GLU A 601 10.74 20.38 -8.43
CA GLU A 601 11.75 20.75 -7.43
C GLU A 601 11.15 21.46 -6.19
N ASN A 602 9.93 22.01 -6.31
CA ASN A 602 9.22 22.70 -5.23
C ASN A 602 7.72 22.38 -5.26
N ILE A 603 7.33 21.29 -4.59
CA ILE A 603 5.93 20.97 -4.28
C ILE A 603 5.34 21.94 -3.22
N THR A 604 6.17 22.85 -2.67
CA THR A 604 5.83 23.83 -1.62
C THR A 604 4.72 24.83 -1.98
N THR A 605 4.28 24.88 -3.23
CA THR A 605 3.16 25.74 -3.68
C THR A 605 1.83 25.00 -3.79
N LEU A 606 1.79 23.70 -3.49
CA LEU A 606 0.55 22.95 -3.51
C LEU A 606 -0.27 23.21 -2.24
N PRO A 607 -1.62 23.29 -2.33
CA PRO A 607 -2.53 23.34 -1.17
C PRO A 607 -2.30 22.20 -0.17
N VAL A 608 -1.67 21.15 -0.66
CA VAL A 608 -1.46 19.87 -0.02
C VAL A 608 -0.26 19.88 0.96
N CYS A 609 0.61 20.89 0.82
CA CYS A 609 1.83 21.07 1.59
C CYS A 609 2.07 22.56 1.91
N ASN A 610 1.02 23.27 2.30
CA ASN A 610 1.09 24.66 2.77
C ASN A 610 0.86 24.72 4.30
N TYR A 611 1.72 24.05 5.08
CA TYR A 611 1.63 24.05 6.54
C TYR A 611 2.82 24.78 7.17
N ASP A 612 2.82 26.12 7.06
CA ASP A 612 3.75 27.03 7.74
C ASP A 612 5.26 26.75 7.48
N THR A 613 6.09 27.74 7.74
CA THR A 613 7.57 27.71 7.78
C THR A 613 8.19 26.56 8.59
N THR A 614 7.38 25.75 9.29
CA THR A 614 7.81 24.64 10.17
C THR A 614 7.74 23.25 9.52
N SER A 615 6.90 23.03 8.50
CA SER A 615 6.80 21.73 7.82
C SER A 615 7.65 21.67 6.57
N LYS A 616 8.77 20.94 6.62
CA LYS A 616 9.61 20.67 5.43
C LYS A 616 8.95 19.76 4.38
N CYS A 617 7.65 19.45 4.54
CA CYS A 617 6.87 18.60 3.64
C CYS A 617 7.54 17.24 3.37
N LEU A 618 8.24 16.73 4.39
CA LEU A 618 9.00 15.48 4.29
C LEU A 618 8.06 14.33 3.92
N GLY A 619 8.55 13.44 3.09
CA GLY A 619 7.82 12.26 2.64
C GLY A 619 7.16 12.47 1.29
N HIS A 620 7.03 13.70 0.78
CA HIS A 620 6.36 14.02 -0.49
C HIS A 620 7.29 14.25 -1.66
N ASN A 621 8.52 14.69 -1.41
CA ASN A 621 9.46 15.06 -2.45
C ASN A 621 10.22 13.83 -2.98
N ALA A 622 10.81 13.97 -4.16
CA ALA A 622 11.57 12.91 -4.84
C ALA A 622 12.63 12.25 -3.93
N TYR A 623 13.40 13.08 -3.22
CA TYR A 623 14.56 12.67 -2.44
C TYR A 623 14.25 12.42 -0.96
N ASP A 624 13.00 12.59 -0.55
CA ASP A 624 12.60 12.25 0.82
C ASP A 624 12.67 10.75 1.01
N LEU A 625 13.27 10.33 2.12
CA LEU A 625 13.41 8.93 2.46
C LEU A 625 12.07 8.35 2.94
N THR A 626 11.83 7.10 2.57
CA THR A 626 10.71 6.32 3.09
C THR A 626 10.87 6.11 4.59
N LYS A 627 9.81 6.35 5.37
CA LYS A 627 9.82 6.07 6.81
C LYS A 627 9.96 4.57 7.09
N PHE A 628 9.27 3.76 6.30
CA PHE A 628 9.40 2.30 6.32
C PHE A 628 10.58 1.85 5.48
N LYS A 629 11.11 0.66 5.79
CA LYS A 629 12.22 0.06 5.03
C LYS A 629 11.68 -0.96 4.05
N GLY A 630 11.86 -0.71 2.76
CA GLY A 630 11.63 -1.73 1.75
C GLY A 630 12.78 -2.72 1.63
N THR A 631 12.52 -3.85 0.97
CA THR A 631 13.52 -4.85 0.62
C THR A 631 13.81 -4.78 -0.87
N PHE A 632 15.06 -4.50 -1.25
CA PHE A 632 15.44 -4.33 -2.65
C PHE A 632 16.72 -5.08 -2.98
N TYR A 633 16.79 -5.59 -4.20
CA TYR A 633 18.02 -6.19 -4.73
C TYR A 633 19.15 -5.14 -4.78
N ASN A 634 20.31 -5.51 -4.24
CA ASN A 634 21.53 -4.71 -4.30
C ASN A 634 22.55 -5.43 -5.17
N ALA A 635 22.75 -4.93 -6.39
CA ALA A 635 23.66 -5.54 -7.37
C ALA A 635 25.11 -5.61 -6.86
N THR A 636 25.57 -4.63 -6.08
CA THR A 636 26.93 -4.62 -5.51
C THR A 636 27.15 -5.76 -4.53
N LEU A 637 26.13 -6.09 -3.75
CA LEU A 637 26.18 -7.18 -2.76
C LEU A 637 25.72 -8.53 -3.34
N GLY A 638 25.12 -8.53 -4.53
CA GLY A 638 24.51 -9.71 -5.13
C GLY A 638 23.31 -10.26 -4.34
N ALA A 639 22.71 -9.47 -3.44
CA ALA A 639 21.69 -9.92 -2.49
C ALA A 639 20.63 -8.84 -2.20
N TYR A 640 19.47 -9.24 -1.70
CA TYR A 640 18.44 -8.30 -1.24
C TYR A 640 18.83 -7.69 0.11
N THR A 641 18.55 -6.39 0.27
CA THR A 641 18.84 -5.66 1.52
C THR A 641 17.66 -4.81 1.94
N LYS A 642 17.46 -4.72 3.27
CA LYS A 642 16.42 -3.91 3.90
C LYS A 642 16.93 -2.50 4.18
N ARG A 643 16.33 -1.48 3.58
CA ARG A 643 16.74 -0.07 3.77
C ARG A 643 15.62 0.91 3.44
N SER A 644 15.72 2.12 4.02
CA SER A 644 14.96 3.27 3.52
C SER A 644 15.58 3.73 2.21
N VAL A 645 14.73 4.13 1.27
CA VAL A 645 15.10 4.64 -0.05
C VAL A 645 14.38 5.95 -0.30
N SER A 646 14.82 6.74 -1.29
CA SER A 646 14.02 7.91 -1.65
C SER A 646 12.74 7.50 -2.39
N ASN A 647 11.73 8.39 -2.41
CA ASN A 647 10.52 8.16 -3.18
C ASN A 647 10.82 7.91 -4.68
N GLU A 648 11.68 8.73 -5.28
CA GLU A 648 12.10 8.55 -6.68
C GLU A 648 12.83 7.22 -6.90
N GLU A 649 13.74 6.85 -5.99
CA GLU A 649 14.44 5.57 -6.07
C GLU A 649 13.43 4.41 -6.03
N LEU A 650 12.46 4.45 -5.10
CA LEU A 650 11.46 3.40 -4.99
C LEU A 650 10.56 3.31 -6.22
N ARG A 651 10.12 4.46 -6.74
CA ARG A 651 9.32 4.57 -7.95
C ARG A 651 10.02 3.90 -9.13
N ASN A 652 11.32 4.09 -9.26
CA ASN A 652 12.12 3.44 -10.31
C ASN A 652 12.24 1.94 -10.04
N LYS A 653 12.42 1.53 -8.78
CA LYS A 653 12.65 0.13 -8.38
C LYS A 653 11.47 -0.81 -8.56
N ILE A 654 10.26 -0.27 -8.66
CA ILE A 654 9.04 -1.03 -8.91
C ILE A 654 8.67 -1.07 -10.40
N ASN A 655 9.35 -0.31 -11.26
CA ASN A 655 9.06 -0.28 -12.69
C ASN A 655 9.52 -1.60 -13.36
N PRO A 656 8.61 -2.42 -13.91
CA PRO A 656 8.94 -3.72 -14.50
C PRO A 656 9.68 -3.65 -15.84
N VAL A 657 9.86 -2.45 -16.42
CA VAL A 657 10.47 -2.24 -17.74
C VAL A 657 11.88 -1.62 -17.63
N VAL A 658 12.21 -0.99 -16.50
CA VAL A 658 13.44 -0.21 -16.33
C VAL A 658 14.42 -0.82 -15.32
N ASP A 659 14.11 -0.76 -14.01
CA ASP A 659 14.97 -1.26 -12.92
C ASP A 659 14.10 -2.03 -11.91
N TYR A 660 13.71 -3.25 -12.23
CA TYR A 660 12.92 -4.05 -11.29
C TYR A 660 13.80 -4.66 -10.21
N SER A 661 13.69 -4.16 -8.98
CA SER A 661 14.52 -4.57 -7.84
C SER A 661 13.72 -5.16 -6.66
N ASN A 662 12.39 -5.31 -6.80
CA ASN A 662 11.53 -5.83 -5.73
C ASN A 662 11.58 -7.37 -5.64
N PRO A 663 11.39 -7.96 -4.45
CA PRO A 663 11.42 -9.42 -4.24
C PRO A 663 10.08 -10.12 -4.52
N PHE A 664 9.10 -9.38 -5.01
CA PHE A 664 7.77 -9.88 -5.35
C PHE A 664 7.37 -9.44 -6.75
N ILE A 665 6.36 -10.09 -7.32
CA ILE A 665 5.63 -9.71 -8.53
C ILE A 665 4.13 -9.91 -8.28
N PHE A 666 3.28 -9.32 -9.13
CA PHE A 666 1.84 -9.62 -9.19
C PHE A 666 1.57 -10.80 -10.12
N ASP A 667 0.63 -11.66 -9.75
CA ASP A 667 0.20 -12.83 -10.52
C ASP A 667 -0.22 -12.48 -11.94
N LYS A 668 -1.03 -11.43 -12.10
CA LYS A 668 -1.67 -11.11 -13.37
C LYS A 668 -2.16 -9.67 -13.41
N PHE A 669 -2.35 -9.11 -14.61
CA PHE A 669 -2.77 -7.71 -14.82
C PHE A 669 -4.12 -7.55 -15.53
N GLU A 670 -4.87 -8.63 -15.67
CA GLU A 670 -6.20 -8.60 -16.27
C GLU A 670 -7.24 -8.03 -15.32
N TRP A 671 -8.24 -7.37 -15.92
CA TRP A 671 -9.40 -6.76 -15.26
C TRP A 671 -10.68 -7.27 -15.94
N THR A 672 -10.86 -8.60 -15.98
CA THR A 672 -11.89 -9.26 -16.80
C THR A 672 -13.32 -8.87 -16.40
N HIS A 673 -13.56 -8.51 -15.14
CA HIS A 673 -14.87 -7.99 -14.70
C HIS A 673 -15.20 -6.60 -15.26
N CYS A 674 -14.20 -5.90 -15.83
CA CYS A 674 -14.40 -4.64 -16.52
C CYS A 674 -14.72 -4.81 -18.02
N GLU A 675 -14.78 -6.05 -18.54
CA GLU A 675 -15.14 -6.31 -19.95
C GLU A 675 -16.56 -5.76 -20.26
N GLY A 676 -16.63 -4.74 -21.13
CA GLY A 676 -17.86 -4.05 -21.51
C GLY A 676 -18.01 -2.61 -20.97
N VAL A 677 -17.08 -2.15 -20.13
CA VAL A 677 -16.91 -0.75 -19.72
C VAL A 677 -15.45 -0.38 -19.98
N ASP A 678 -15.17 0.49 -20.95
CA ASP A 678 -13.82 0.99 -21.29
C ASP A 678 -12.69 -0.07 -21.16
N ALA A 679 -12.48 -0.85 -22.23
CA ALA A 679 -11.64 -2.06 -22.17
C ALA A 679 -10.16 -1.76 -21.84
N PHE A 680 -9.67 -2.34 -20.75
CA PHE A 680 -8.25 -2.37 -20.38
C PHE A 680 -7.41 -3.04 -21.48
N ARG A 681 -6.23 -2.50 -21.76
CA ARG A 681 -5.30 -3.08 -22.74
C ARG A 681 -4.67 -4.37 -22.18
N PRO A 682 -4.58 -5.46 -22.95
CA PRO A 682 -3.81 -6.62 -22.51
C PRO A 682 -2.32 -6.23 -22.37
N VAL A 683 -1.64 -6.84 -21.41
CA VAL A 683 -0.17 -6.75 -21.34
C VAL A 683 0.39 -7.61 -22.46
N ASP A 684 1.03 -6.98 -23.44
CA ASP A 684 1.72 -7.68 -24.53
C ASP A 684 3.24 -7.57 -24.35
N ALA A 685 3.83 -8.59 -23.71
CA ALA A 685 5.26 -8.66 -23.50
C ALA A 685 6.09 -8.72 -24.79
N SER A 686 5.49 -9.07 -25.94
CA SER A 686 6.17 -9.05 -27.24
C SER A 686 6.40 -7.62 -27.74
N LEU A 687 5.46 -6.70 -27.48
CA LEU A 687 5.58 -5.28 -27.82
C LEU A 687 6.61 -4.58 -26.92
N ILE A 688 6.68 -4.94 -25.63
CA ILE A 688 7.63 -4.37 -24.67
C ILE A 688 9.09 -4.71 -25.02
N LYS A 689 9.35 -5.88 -25.62
CA LYS A 689 10.70 -6.26 -26.08
C LYS A 689 11.19 -5.46 -27.29
N THR A 690 10.29 -4.90 -28.11
CA THR A 690 10.67 -4.15 -29.31
C THR A 690 11.11 -2.72 -29.04
N SER A 691 10.54 -2.04 -28.03
CA SER A 691 10.87 -0.64 -27.70
C SER A 691 12.28 -0.46 -27.10
N ASN A 692 12.83 -1.49 -26.45
CA ASN A 692 14.19 -1.46 -25.90
C ASN A 692 15.29 -1.69 -26.96
N SER A 693 14.93 -2.12 -28.17
CA SER A 693 15.90 -2.28 -29.27
C SER A 693 16.14 -0.98 -30.07
N SER A 694 15.31 0.04 -29.86
CA SER A 694 15.39 1.34 -30.56
C SER A 694 16.04 2.46 -29.73
N LEU A 695 16.57 2.15 -28.55
CA LEU A 695 17.19 3.12 -27.62
C LEU A 695 18.66 2.80 -27.27
N SER A 696 19.32 1.88 -27.98
CA SER A 696 20.77 1.63 -27.87
C SER A 696 21.60 2.52 -28.79
#